data_AF-A0A146FG95-F1
#
_entry.id   AF-A0A146FG95-F1
#
_cell.length_a   1.000
_cell.length_b   1.000
_cell.length_c   1.000
_cell.angle_alpha   90.00
_cell.angle_beta   90.00
_cell.angle_gamma   90.00
#
_symmetry.space_group_name_H-M   'P 1'
#
loop_
_entity.id
_entity.type
_entity.pdbx_description
1 polymer ?
#
loop_
_entity_poly.entity_id
_entity_poly.type
_entity_poly.pdbx_seq_one_letter_code
_entity_poly.pdbx_strand_id
1 'polypeptide(L)'
;MFSGRFGVLLTALAALGAAAPAPLAVRSVSTSTLDELQLFAQWSAAAYCSNNIDSKDSNLTCTANACPSVEEASTTMLLEFDLTNDFGGTAGFLAADNTNKRLVVAFRGSSTIENWIANLDFILEDNDDLCTGCKVHTGFWKAWESAADELTSKIKSAMSTYSGYTLYFTGHSLGGALATLGATVLRNDGYSVELYTYGCPRIGNYALAEHITSQGSGANFRVTHLNDIVPRVPPMDFGFSQPSPEYWITSGNGASVTASDIEVIEGINSTAGNAGEATFPRLVPVPPPPLPAMLFFRGGVNSPRRRNQEKAIFCTILIIYALYFLFFAGSSDPKRSETSAEDAVKGGPHRDSRSGKASPSASASRQPQALDKDMVVASMKGDDVSWLYTYFPEWHKSIYVADDKKAPLTVALNKGRESMVYLTYIIDNYDNLPDSILFIHSQRYQWHNDDPYYDGVPVLRNFQVPYLQKQGYVNLRCAWVLGCPAEIHPLSDTHRNDVHAGEYFKTGFMELFPGAEVPEEVGVSCCAQFAVTRWKIRERPKSDYVRYRKWLAETTLPDDLSGRIMEYSWHMIFGKGPVYCPTAEECYCKVFGLCNLDCPTEGDCAGRYVLPPYSSLPKGWPYIGWKGQKQDPSKGLPEA
;
A
#
# COMPACT_ATOMS: atom_id res chain seq x y z
N MET A 1 46.13 -74.48 44.42
CA MET A 1 45.07 -74.51 43.41
C MET A 1 43.81 -74.00 44.07
N PHE A 2 43.11 -73.08 43.40
CA PHE A 2 41.74 -72.62 43.66
C PHE A 2 41.40 -71.70 44.86
N SER A 3 40.62 -70.68 44.48
CA SER A 3 39.57 -69.97 45.23
C SER A 3 40.02 -69.05 46.36
N GLY A 4 39.49 -67.85 46.53
CA GLY A 4 38.45 -67.10 45.81
C GLY A 4 38.36 -65.76 46.55
N ARG A 5 38.38 -64.64 45.84
CA ARG A 5 38.33 -63.31 46.44
C ARG A 5 36.91 -62.78 46.42
N PHE A 6 36.39 -62.53 47.63
CA PHE A 6 35.22 -61.71 47.91
C PHE A 6 35.42 -60.29 47.37
N GLY A 7 34.41 -59.77 46.67
CA GLY A 7 34.30 -58.37 46.26
C GLY A 7 32.83 -57.95 46.37
N VAL A 8 32.56 -57.04 47.29
CA VAL A 8 31.25 -56.57 47.75
C VAL A 8 30.60 -55.64 46.71
N LEU A 9 29.29 -55.81 46.51
CA LEU A 9 28.41 -54.92 45.76
C LEU A 9 28.35 -53.52 46.39
N LEU A 10 28.53 -52.48 45.58
CA LEU A 10 27.87 -51.18 45.81
C LEU A 10 27.41 -50.60 44.47
N THR A 11 26.12 -50.27 44.46
CA THR A 11 25.28 -49.78 43.37
C THR A 11 25.75 -48.45 42.80
N ALA A 12 25.91 -48.38 41.47
CA ALA A 12 26.03 -47.13 40.73
C ALA A 12 24.68 -46.76 40.10
N LEU A 13 24.04 -45.68 40.58
CA LEU A 13 23.03 -44.96 39.82
C LEU A 13 23.76 -43.99 38.87
N ALA A 14 23.62 -44.21 37.57
CA ALA A 14 24.10 -43.30 36.54
C ALA A 14 23.17 -42.08 36.43
N ALA A 15 23.69 -40.89 36.70
CA ALA A 15 23.08 -39.64 36.30
C ALA A 15 23.43 -39.37 34.82
N LEU A 16 22.49 -39.61 33.92
CA LEU A 16 22.49 -39.04 32.58
C LEU A 16 22.04 -37.58 32.72
N GLY A 17 23.00 -36.66 32.83
CA GLY A 17 22.74 -35.24 32.67
C GLY A 17 22.36 -34.97 31.21
N ALA A 18 21.09 -34.64 30.96
CA ALA A 18 20.68 -34.07 29.71
C ALA A 18 21.45 -32.75 29.50
N ALA A 19 22.26 -32.68 28.45
CA ALA A 19 22.81 -31.42 27.99
C ALA A 19 21.65 -30.52 27.56
N ALA A 20 21.33 -29.52 28.39
CA ALA A 20 20.43 -28.47 27.98
C ALA A 20 21.06 -27.73 26.77
N PRO A 21 20.28 -27.34 25.76
CA PRO A 21 20.78 -26.46 24.71
C PRO A 21 21.27 -25.18 25.37
N ALA A 22 22.50 -24.76 25.04
CA ALA A 22 23.02 -23.47 25.47
C ALA A 22 22.04 -22.38 25.01
N PRO A 23 21.69 -21.39 25.86
CA PRO A 23 20.93 -20.24 25.40
C PRO A 23 21.69 -19.59 24.23
N LEU A 24 20.98 -19.32 23.13
CA LEU A 24 21.50 -18.54 22.01
C LEU A 24 22.07 -17.24 22.59
N ALA A 25 23.39 -17.05 22.48
CA ALA A 25 24.03 -15.84 22.94
C ALA A 25 23.60 -14.69 22.03
N VAL A 26 22.74 -13.80 22.55
CA VAL A 26 22.44 -12.51 21.94
C VAL A 26 23.76 -11.75 21.80
N ARG A 27 24.23 -11.52 20.58
CA ARG A 27 25.49 -10.82 20.30
C ARG A 27 25.16 -9.36 20.01
N SER A 28 25.56 -8.47 20.92
CA SER A 28 25.59 -7.02 20.68
C SER A 28 26.63 -6.69 19.60
N VAL A 29 26.42 -5.60 18.85
CA VAL A 29 27.38 -5.16 17.82
C VAL A 29 28.59 -4.43 18.42
N SER A 30 29.67 -4.29 17.65
CA SER A 30 30.80 -3.41 18.05
C SER A 30 30.44 -1.93 17.86
N THR A 31 31.10 -1.03 18.59
CA THR A 31 30.96 0.42 18.39
C THR A 31 31.27 0.83 16.95
N SER A 32 32.30 0.25 16.34
CA SER A 32 32.63 0.51 14.93
C SER A 32 31.52 0.10 13.96
N THR A 33 30.78 -0.98 14.28
CA THR A 33 29.63 -1.39 13.46
C THR A 33 28.48 -0.41 13.64
N LEU A 34 28.20 0.01 14.87
CA LEU A 34 27.21 1.05 15.15
C LEU A 34 27.52 2.35 14.39
N ASP A 35 28.77 2.80 14.39
CA ASP A 35 29.19 4.02 13.73
C ASP A 35 28.95 3.96 12.20
N GLU A 36 29.27 2.83 11.56
CA GLU A 36 28.97 2.61 10.13
C GLU A 36 27.45 2.52 9.88
N LEU A 37 26.70 1.82 10.72
CA LEU A 37 25.23 1.74 10.62
C LEU A 37 24.59 3.13 10.75
N GLN A 38 25.10 4.00 11.64
CA GLN A 38 24.61 5.37 11.77
C GLN A 38 25.00 6.23 10.56
N LEU A 39 26.23 6.07 10.06
CA LEU A 39 26.68 6.81 8.88
C LEU A 39 25.84 6.48 7.64
N PHE A 40 25.58 5.21 7.36
CA PHE A 40 24.80 4.83 6.17
C PHE A 40 23.30 5.12 6.32
N ALA A 41 22.80 5.29 7.56
CA ALA A 41 21.47 5.84 7.81
C ALA A 41 21.41 7.31 7.39
N GLN A 42 22.47 8.08 7.67
CA GLN A 42 22.59 9.48 7.21
C GLN A 42 22.69 9.58 5.68
N TRP A 43 23.44 8.69 5.03
CA TRP A 43 23.45 8.62 3.55
C TRP A 43 22.08 8.29 2.97
N SER A 44 21.34 7.36 3.59
CA SER A 44 19.95 7.08 3.21
C SER A 44 19.04 8.30 3.40
N ALA A 45 19.19 9.02 4.52
CA ALA A 45 18.44 10.25 4.78
C ALA A 45 18.77 11.36 3.78
N ALA A 46 20.03 11.47 3.35
CA ALA A 46 20.46 12.44 2.35
C ALA A 46 19.75 12.27 1.00
N ALA A 47 19.34 11.05 0.64
CA ALA A 47 18.58 10.78 -0.59
C ALA A 47 17.14 11.34 -0.56
N TYR A 48 16.63 11.72 0.61
CA TYR A 48 15.33 12.40 0.74
C TYR A 48 15.42 13.93 0.55
N CYS A 49 16.61 14.50 0.62
CA CYS A 49 16.80 15.93 0.47
C CYS A 49 16.72 16.30 -1.02
N SER A 50 15.73 17.09 -1.41
CA SER A 50 15.44 17.41 -2.82
C SER A 50 16.62 18.06 -3.54
N ASN A 51 17.42 18.86 -2.83
CA ASN A 51 18.64 19.48 -3.35
C ASN A 51 19.77 18.48 -3.68
N ASN A 52 19.67 17.22 -3.25
CA ASN A 52 20.67 16.18 -3.54
C ASN A 52 20.27 15.24 -4.69
N ILE A 53 19.07 15.40 -5.25
CA ILE A 53 18.51 14.50 -6.28
C ILE A 53 17.98 15.24 -7.51
N ASP A 54 17.83 16.57 -7.45
CA ASP A 54 17.43 17.43 -8.55
C ASP A 54 18.06 18.84 -8.40
N SER A 55 19.39 18.91 -8.37
CA SER A 55 20.10 20.20 -8.37
C SER A 55 21.36 20.21 -9.24
N LYS A 56 21.94 21.41 -9.42
CA LYS A 56 23.25 21.59 -10.06
C LYS A 56 24.38 21.76 -9.04
N ASP A 57 24.05 21.67 -7.75
CA ASP A 57 25.00 21.88 -6.67
C ASP A 57 25.83 20.62 -6.45
N SER A 58 27.13 20.79 -6.18
CA SER A 58 28.07 19.66 -6.12
C SER A 58 28.16 18.99 -4.75
N ASN A 59 27.61 19.62 -3.71
CA ASN A 59 27.81 19.23 -2.32
C ASN A 59 26.52 18.71 -1.71
N LEU A 60 26.60 17.54 -1.08
CA LEU A 60 25.48 16.97 -0.33
C LEU A 60 25.17 17.82 0.90
N THR A 61 23.92 18.27 1.00
CA THR A 61 23.44 18.98 2.19
C THR A 61 22.08 18.44 2.60
N CYS A 62 21.81 18.45 3.91
CA CYS A 62 20.57 17.95 4.47
C CYS A 62 19.90 18.99 5.34
N THR A 63 18.58 19.06 5.24
CA THR A 63 17.79 19.83 6.20
C THR A 63 17.79 19.15 7.57
N ALA A 64 17.55 19.94 8.63
CA ALA A 64 17.35 19.45 10.00
C ALA A 64 18.49 18.59 10.58
N ASN A 65 19.73 18.77 10.10
CA ASN A 65 20.90 18.04 10.60
C ASN A 65 20.71 16.50 10.48
N ALA A 66 20.07 16.06 9.39
CA ALA A 66 19.79 14.64 9.14
C ALA A 66 21.02 13.86 8.65
N CYS A 67 22.04 14.54 8.11
CA CYS A 67 23.26 13.88 7.61
C CYS A 67 24.59 14.61 7.95
N PRO A 68 24.83 15.02 9.20
CA PRO A 68 25.99 15.84 9.58
C PRO A 68 27.34 15.22 9.19
N SER A 69 27.49 13.91 9.31
CA SER A 69 28.73 13.20 8.95
C SER A 69 28.93 13.15 7.43
N VAL A 70 27.84 13.18 6.65
CA VAL A 70 27.90 13.27 5.18
C VAL A 70 28.27 14.68 4.75
N GLU A 71 27.74 15.70 5.44
CA GLU A 71 28.06 17.12 5.19
C GLU A 71 29.49 17.50 5.57
N GLU A 72 30.06 16.85 6.59
CA GLU A 72 31.47 17.04 6.99
C GLU A 72 32.45 16.39 5.99
N ALA A 73 32.00 15.38 5.25
CA ALA A 73 32.83 14.69 4.26
C ALA A 73 33.01 15.52 2.98
N SER A 74 34.19 15.40 2.36
CA SER A 74 34.45 16.00 1.06
C SER A 74 33.82 15.16 -0.04
N THR A 75 32.56 15.47 -0.35
CA THR A 75 31.76 14.71 -1.32
C THR A 75 31.83 15.34 -2.72
N THR A 76 31.69 14.50 -3.74
CA THR A 76 31.55 14.92 -5.14
C THR A 76 30.37 14.19 -5.74
N MET A 77 29.33 14.93 -6.13
CA MET A 77 28.19 14.36 -6.85
C MET A 77 28.61 13.88 -8.24
N LEU A 78 28.29 12.62 -8.58
CA LEU A 78 28.64 12.00 -9.86
C LEU A 78 27.41 11.73 -10.75
N LEU A 79 26.27 11.43 -10.13
CA LEU A 79 24.98 11.25 -10.79
C LEU A 79 23.87 11.57 -9.79
N GLU A 80 22.85 12.27 -10.25
CA GLU A 80 21.56 12.43 -9.56
C GLU A 80 20.48 11.85 -10.49
N PHE A 81 19.44 11.26 -9.91
CA PHE A 81 18.30 10.77 -10.66
C PHE A 81 17.01 10.95 -9.85
N ASP A 82 15.96 11.42 -10.51
CA ASP A 82 14.57 11.38 -10.02
C ASP A 82 13.67 10.97 -11.20
N LEU A 83 13.53 9.66 -11.36
CA LEU A 83 12.75 9.05 -12.43
C LEU A 83 11.33 8.83 -11.93
N THR A 84 10.40 9.65 -12.42
CA THR A 84 8.97 9.44 -12.20
C THR A 84 8.49 8.25 -13.04
N ASN A 85 7.91 7.25 -12.39
CA ASN A 85 7.27 6.11 -13.05
C ASN A 85 5.96 5.72 -12.33
N ASP A 86 5.13 4.94 -13.00
CA ASP A 86 3.80 4.52 -12.52
C ASP A 86 3.83 3.59 -11.28
N PHE A 87 5.02 3.15 -10.82
CA PHE A 87 5.22 2.12 -9.79
C PHE A 87 5.96 2.63 -8.54
N GLY A 88 6.23 3.95 -8.47
CA GLY A 88 7.00 4.59 -7.40
C GLY A 88 8.28 5.21 -7.97
N GLY A 89 8.41 6.54 -7.84
CA GLY A 89 9.54 7.28 -8.40
C GLY A 89 10.88 6.73 -7.90
N THR A 90 11.74 6.33 -8.84
CA THR A 90 13.11 5.89 -8.53
C THR A 90 13.99 7.12 -8.45
N ALA A 91 14.39 7.48 -7.23
CA ALA A 91 15.21 8.66 -7.00
C ALA A 91 16.40 8.36 -6.10
N GLY A 92 17.46 9.13 -6.26
CA GLY A 92 18.70 8.93 -5.53
C GLY A 92 19.89 9.56 -6.23
N PHE A 93 21.08 9.16 -5.80
CA PHE A 93 22.32 9.66 -6.34
C PHE A 93 23.47 8.66 -6.23
N LEU A 94 24.53 8.91 -6.99
CA LEU A 94 25.88 8.35 -6.82
C LEU A 94 26.84 9.49 -6.48
N ALA A 95 27.54 9.36 -5.36
CA ALA A 95 28.54 10.32 -4.92
C ALA A 95 29.88 9.65 -4.55
N ALA A 96 30.97 10.39 -4.73
CA ALA A 96 32.28 10.02 -4.20
C ALA A 96 32.54 10.76 -2.87
N ASP A 97 32.73 10.01 -1.80
CA ASP A 97 33.26 10.51 -0.52
C ASP A 97 34.80 10.42 -0.56
N ASN A 98 35.43 11.57 -0.81
CA ASN A 98 36.88 11.67 -0.94
C ASN A 98 37.59 11.65 0.42
N THR A 99 36.88 11.92 1.52
CA THR A 99 37.42 11.86 2.87
C THR A 99 37.66 10.41 3.27
N ASN A 100 36.69 9.53 3.02
CA ASN A 100 36.71 8.15 3.48
C ASN A 100 36.97 7.12 2.35
N LYS A 101 37.18 7.58 1.12
CA LYS A 101 37.40 6.75 -0.08
C LYS A 101 36.25 5.80 -0.36
N ARG A 102 35.03 6.34 -0.44
CA ARG A 102 33.80 5.57 -0.72
C ARG A 102 33.10 6.07 -1.97
N LEU A 103 32.59 5.16 -2.78
CA LEU A 103 31.57 5.46 -3.78
C LEU A 103 30.24 5.04 -3.18
N VAL A 104 29.30 5.95 -3.00
CA VAL A 104 28.02 5.69 -2.32
C VAL A 104 26.89 5.90 -3.30
N VAL A 105 26.09 4.86 -3.51
CA VAL A 105 24.80 4.92 -4.19
C VAL A 105 23.72 4.92 -3.13
N ALA A 106 22.95 6.00 -3.04
CA ALA A 106 21.86 6.13 -2.08
C ALA A 106 20.53 6.25 -2.83
N PHE A 107 19.57 5.39 -2.48
CA PHE A 107 18.22 5.42 -3.03
C PHE A 107 17.24 6.03 -2.02
N ARG A 108 16.42 6.95 -2.51
CA ARG A 108 15.27 7.49 -1.78
C ARG A 108 14.19 6.42 -1.68
N GLY A 109 13.50 6.35 -0.54
CA GLY A 109 12.25 5.60 -0.44
C GLY A 109 11.08 6.33 -1.09
N SER A 110 9.87 5.79 -0.93
CA SER A 110 8.66 6.49 -1.36
C SER A 110 8.41 7.72 -0.50
N SER A 111 7.97 8.83 -1.09
CA SER A 111 7.55 10.01 -0.34
C SER A 111 6.23 9.82 0.42
N THR A 112 5.55 8.68 0.27
CA THR A 112 4.34 8.28 1.00
C THR A 112 4.34 6.80 1.36
N ILE A 113 5.13 6.39 2.36
CA ILE A 113 5.40 4.97 2.66
C ILE A 113 4.15 4.19 3.07
N GLU A 114 3.24 4.76 3.86
CA GLU A 114 1.98 4.09 4.23
C GLU A 114 1.09 3.81 3.01
N ASN A 115 0.93 4.81 2.14
CA ASN A 115 0.22 4.68 0.88
C ASN A 115 0.94 3.69 -0.04
N TRP A 116 2.27 3.69 -0.05
CA TRP A 116 3.06 2.70 -0.78
C TRP A 116 2.83 1.27 -0.26
N ILE A 117 2.81 1.05 1.06
CA ILE A 117 2.54 -0.28 1.66
C ILE A 117 1.15 -0.74 1.23
N ALA A 118 0.16 0.16 1.28
CA ALA A 118 -1.21 -0.14 0.86
C ALA A 118 -1.33 -0.39 -0.65
N ASN A 119 -0.48 0.24 -1.48
CA ASN A 119 -0.43 0.07 -2.94
C ASN A 119 0.49 -1.07 -3.40
N LEU A 120 1.26 -1.68 -2.48
CA LEU A 120 2.32 -2.61 -2.84
C LEU A 120 1.71 -3.90 -3.42
N ASP A 121 1.96 -4.13 -4.72
CA ASP A 121 1.51 -5.34 -5.41
C ASP A 121 2.48 -6.50 -5.11
N PHE A 122 2.07 -7.51 -4.34
CA PHE A 122 2.92 -8.66 -3.94
C PHE A 122 3.17 -9.67 -5.06
N ILE A 123 3.51 -9.20 -6.26
CA ILE A 123 3.74 -10.02 -7.45
C ILE A 123 5.21 -10.40 -7.50
N LEU A 124 5.45 -11.71 -7.46
CA LEU A 124 6.75 -12.30 -7.76
C LEU A 124 6.84 -12.63 -9.26
N GLU A 125 7.82 -12.06 -9.95
CA GLU A 125 8.18 -12.46 -11.31
C GLU A 125 9.46 -13.29 -11.31
N ASP A 126 9.55 -14.24 -12.23
CA ASP A 126 10.75 -15.05 -12.43
C ASP A 126 11.88 -14.18 -12.95
N ASN A 127 13.05 -14.29 -12.33
CA ASN A 127 14.26 -13.58 -12.72
C ASN A 127 15.46 -14.51 -12.53
N ASP A 128 15.68 -15.34 -13.55
CA ASP A 128 16.81 -16.29 -13.58
C ASP A 128 18.17 -15.60 -13.81
N ASP A 129 18.17 -14.33 -14.23
CA ASP A 129 19.38 -13.52 -14.40
C ASP A 129 20.00 -13.13 -13.04
N LEU A 130 19.17 -12.97 -12.00
CA LEU A 130 19.66 -12.78 -10.63
C LEU A 130 20.24 -14.07 -10.06
N CYS A 131 19.51 -15.19 -10.19
CA CYS A 131 19.93 -16.51 -9.73
C CYS A 131 18.92 -17.57 -10.16
N THR A 132 19.36 -18.83 -10.23
CA THR A 132 18.49 -19.94 -10.62
C THR A 132 17.28 -20.08 -9.68
N GLY A 133 16.06 -19.99 -10.23
CA GLY A 133 14.83 -20.13 -9.47
C GLY A 133 14.47 -18.90 -8.62
N CYS A 134 15.17 -17.79 -8.83
CA CYS A 134 14.90 -16.55 -8.15
C CYS A 134 13.65 -15.89 -8.71
N LYS A 135 12.83 -15.41 -7.79
CA LYS A 135 11.70 -14.55 -8.10
C LYS A 135 11.85 -13.25 -7.34
N VAL A 136 11.56 -12.15 -8.00
CA VAL A 136 11.69 -10.79 -7.49
C VAL A 136 10.35 -10.08 -7.51
N HIS A 137 10.16 -9.13 -6.60
CA HIS A 137 9.01 -8.26 -6.61
C HIS A 137 8.96 -7.45 -7.92
N THR A 138 7.92 -7.63 -8.75
CA THR A 138 7.79 -6.97 -10.06
C THR A 138 7.94 -5.45 -9.99
N GLY A 139 7.29 -4.81 -9.00
CA GLY A 139 7.41 -3.36 -8.83
C GLY A 139 8.83 -2.88 -8.56
N PHE A 140 9.57 -3.58 -7.69
CA PHE A 140 10.95 -3.20 -7.33
C PHE A 140 11.91 -3.48 -8.48
N TRP A 141 11.70 -4.58 -9.20
CA TRP A 141 12.50 -4.92 -10.36
C TRP A 141 12.36 -3.88 -11.46
N LYS A 142 11.13 -3.50 -11.82
CA LYS A 142 10.88 -2.44 -12.83
C LYS A 142 11.42 -1.08 -12.40
N ALA A 143 11.29 -0.73 -11.13
CA ALA A 143 11.85 0.50 -10.57
C ALA A 143 13.38 0.50 -10.70
N TRP A 144 14.04 -0.60 -10.31
CA TRP A 144 15.48 -0.77 -10.51
C TRP A 144 15.88 -0.69 -11.99
N GLU A 145 15.20 -1.41 -12.88
CA GLU A 145 15.47 -1.40 -14.32
C GLU A 145 15.40 0.00 -14.93
N SER A 146 14.52 0.86 -14.43
CA SER A 146 14.38 2.23 -14.93
C SER A 146 15.65 3.08 -14.74
N ALA A 147 16.46 2.79 -13.72
CA ALA A 147 17.72 3.49 -13.44
C ALA A 147 18.97 2.65 -13.78
N ALA A 148 18.83 1.34 -14.00
CA ALA A 148 19.93 0.39 -14.04
C ALA A 148 20.99 0.72 -15.10
N ASP A 149 20.59 1.00 -16.34
CA ASP A 149 21.54 1.22 -17.44
C ASP A 149 22.46 2.43 -17.21
N GLU A 150 21.87 3.58 -16.87
CA GLU A 150 22.62 4.80 -16.63
C GLU A 150 23.47 4.68 -15.35
N LEU A 151 22.87 4.19 -14.27
CA LEU A 151 23.54 4.07 -12.99
C LEU A 151 24.70 3.08 -13.04
N THR A 152 24.51 1.89 -13.62
CA THR A 152 25.59 0.89 -13.73
C THR A 152 26.72 1.38 -14.62
N SER A 153 26.42 2.07 -15.73
CA SER A 153 27.42 2.71 -16.59
C SER A 153 28.24 3.76 -15.82
N LYS A 154 27.57 4.63 -15.06
CA LYS A 154 28.22 5.66 -14.24
C LYS A 154 29.06 5.05 -13.11
N ILE A 155 28.58 4.01 -12.45
CA ILE A 155 29.35 3.27 -11.43
C ILE A 155 30.61 2.68 -12.03
N LYS A 156 30.52 2.00 -13.19
CA LYS A 156 31.67 1.41 -13.88
C LYS A 156 32.71 2.48 -14.24
N SER A 157 32.26 3.64 -14.72
CA SER A 157 33.15 4.79 -14.95
C SER A 157 33.76 5.31 -13.66
N ALA A 158 32.98 5.50 -12.60
CA ALA A 158 33.45 6.02 -11.32
C ALA A 158 34.49 5.10 -10.68
N MET A 159 34.28 3.78 -10.68
CA MET A 159 35.24 2.81 -10.14
C MET A 159 36.58 2.84 -10.89
N SER A 160 36.59 3.18 -12.18
CA SER A 160 37.83 3.35 -12.95
C SER A 160 38.59 4.64 -12.56
N THR A 161 37.85 5.73 -12.29
CA THR A 161 38.42 7.03 -11.90
C THR A 161 38.89 7.04 -10.44
N TYR A 162 38.11 6.44 -9.55
CA TYR A 162 38.31 6.42 -8.11
C TYR A 162 38.92 5.08 -7.67
N SER A 163 40.09 4.74 -8.22
CA SER A 163 40.77 3.48 -7.89
C SER A 163 41.08 3.38 -6.39
N GLY A 164 40.70 2.26 -5.78
CA GLY A 164 40.89 2.02 -4.34
C GLY A 164 39.76 2.55 -3.45
N TYR A 165 38.66 3.03 -4.02
CA TYR A 165 37.43 3.34 -3.29
C TYR A 165 36.58 2.07 -3.18
N THR A 166 35.88 1.93 -2.05
CA THR A 166 34.89 0.85 -1.85
C THR A 166 33.51 1.33 -2.29
N LEU A 167 32.76 0.47 -2.98
CA LEU A 167 31.41 0.76 -3.45
C LEU A 167 30.38 0.34 -2.39
N TYR A 168 29.49 1.27 -2.04
CA TYR A 168 28.43 1.09 -1.05
C TYR A 168 27.08 1.39 -1.69
N PHE A 169 26.11 0.54 -1.40
CA PHE A 169 24.71 0.75 -1.73
C PHE A 169 23.93 0.95 -0.44
N THR A 170 23.08 1.98 -0.41
CA THR A 170 22.26 2.27 0.76
C THR A 170 20.88 2.78 0.40
N GLY A 171 19.93 2.59 1.32
CA GLY A 171 18.57 3.10 1.16
C GLY A 171 17.65 2.74 2.32
N HIS A 172 16.61 3.54 2.47
CA HIS A 172 15.55 3.34 3.47
C HIS A 172 14.21 2.99 2.80
N SER A 173 13.41 2.13 3.44
CA SER A 173 12.09 1.71 2.94
C SER A 173 12.19 1.13 1.50
N LEU A 174 11.38 1.61 0.54
CA LEU A 174 11.50 1.25 -0.88
C LEU A 174 12.94 1.41 -1.41
N GLY A 175 13.68 2.44 -0.97
CA GLY A 175 15.06 2.66 -1.38
C GLY A 175 15.98 1.53 -0.93
N GLY A 176 15.70 0.90 0.21
CA GLY A 176 16.39 -0.31 0.66
C GLY A 176 16.19 -1.49 -0.28
N ALA A 177 14.98 -1.61 -0.87
CA ALA A 177 14.71 -2.65 -1.86
C ALA A 177 15.53 -2.44 -3.14
N LEU A 178 15.57 -1.21 -3.66
CA LEU A 178 16.35 -0.87 -4.85
C LEU A 178 17.85 -1.01 -4.61
N ALA A 179 18.34 -0.59 -3.44
CA ALA A 179 19.73 -0.78 -3.03
C ALA A 179 20.10 -2.27 -2.99
N THR A 180 19.23 -3.12 -2.45
CA THR A 180 19.46 -4.56 -2.38
C THR A 180 19.52 -5.18 -3.77
N LEU A 181 18.57 -4.85 -4.66
CA LEU A 181 18.55 -5.35 -6.03
C LEU A 181 19.80 -4.91 -6.81
N GLY A 182 20.15 -3.63 -6.72
CA GLY A 182 21.32 -3.10 -7.42
C GLY A 182 22.64 -3.69 -6.94
N ALA A 183 22.80 -3.86 -5.62
CA ALA A 183 23.97 -4.55 -5.06
C ALA A 183 24.03 -6.00 -5.53
N THR A 184 22.89 -6.70 -5.58
CA THR A 184 22.81 -8.09 -6.06
C THR A 184 23.24 -8.18 -7.53
N VAL A 185 22.72 -7.31 -8.40
CA VAL A 185 23.07 -7.27 -9.82
C VAL A 185 24.57 -7.00 -10.01
N LEU A 186 25.13 -5.99 -9.35
CA LEU A 186 26.54 -5.67 -9.51
C LEU A 186 27.48 -6.73 -8.93
N ARG A 187 27.10 -7.39 -7.84
CA ARG A 187 27.88 -8.51 -7.30
C ARG A 187 27.84 -9.73 -8.23
N ASN A 188 26.73 -9.99 -8.92
CA ASN A 188 26.68 -11.00 -9.99
C ASN A 188 27.62 -10.67 -11.16
N ASP A 189 27.77 -9.38 -11.47
CA ASP A 189 28.72 -8.86 -12.45
C ASP A 189 30.20 -8.89 -11.96
N GLY A 190 30.45 -9.37 -10.74
CA GLY A 190 31.79 -9.53 -10.17
C GLY A 190 32.34 -8.31 -9.43
N TYR A 191 31.51 -7.32 -9.12
CA TYR A 191 31.90 -6.16 -8.30
C TYR A 191 31.73 -6.46 -6.81
N SER A 192 32.62 -5.90 -5.98
CA SER A 192 32.42 -5.90 -4.53
C SER A 192 31.55 -4.71 -4.13
N VAL A 193 30.43 -4.97 -3.47
CA VAL A 193 29.48 -3.94 -3.03
C VAL A 193 29.14 -4.17 -1.57
N GLU A 194 29.31 -3.18 -0.71
CA GLU A 194 28.80 -3.20 0.68
C GLU A 194 27.36 -2.70 0.70
N LEU A 195 26.44 -3.40 1.36
CA LEU A 195 25.01 -3.08 1.33
C LEU A 195 24.49 -2.72 2.73
N TYR A 196 23.91 -1.54 2.86
CA TYR A 196 23.28 -1.05 4.10
C TYR A 196 21.82 -0.68 3.81
N THR A 197 20.86 -1.31 4.49
CA THR A 197 19.44 -1.01 4.23
C THR A 197 18.69 -0.83 5.53
N TYR A 198 17.73 0.08 5.54
CA TYR A 198 16.96 0.45 6.74
C TYR A 198 15.46 0.30 6.46
N GLY A 199 14.75 -0.49 7.27
CA GLY A 199 13.32 -0.69 7.05
C GLY A 199 13.01 -1.30 5.67
N CYS A 200 13.91 -2.13 5.13
CA CYS A 200 13.77 -2.68 3.78
C CYS A 200 12.63 -3.71 3.73
N PRO A 201 11.70 -3.63 2.76
CA PRO A 201 10.67 -4.66 2.55
C PRO A 201 11.27 -5.98 2.07
N ARG A 202 10.47 -7.05 2.04
CA ARG A 202 10.87 -8.30 1.39
C ARG A 202 10.86 -8.12 -0.12
N ILE A 203 11.95 -8.48 -0.79
CA ILE A 203 12.12 -8.14 -2.21
C ILE A 203 11.94 -9.31 -3.19
N GLY A 204 11.84 -10.53 -2.69
CA GLY A 204 11.72 -11.71 -3.53
C GLY A 204 11.56 -12.99 -2.74
N ASN A 205 11.70 -14.12 -3.43
CA ASN A 205 11.51 -15.44 -2.84
C ASN A 205 12.69 -15.93 -2.00
N TYR A 206 12.54 -17.10 -1.38
CA TYR A 206 13.59 -17.73 -0.57
C TYR A 206 14.89 -17.94 -1.35
N ALA A 207 14.82 -18.36 -2.61
CA ALA A 207 15.99 -18.54 -3.45
C ALA A 207 16.78 -17.22 -3.63
N LEU A 208 16.07 -16.10 -3.85
CA LEU A 208 16.70 -14.79 -3.92
C LEU A 208 17.31 -14.38 -2.57
N ALA A 209 16.60 -14.61 -1.45
CA ALA A 209 17.11 -14.32 -0.12
C ALA A 209 18.36 -15.15 0.22
N GLU A 210 18.41 -16.41 -0.20
CA GLU A 210 19.57 -17.31 -0.05
C GLU A 210 20.74 -16.86 -0.90
N HIS A 211 20.48 -16.49 -2.15
CA HIS A 211 21.50 -15.95 -3.05
C HIS A 211 22.13 -14.67 -2.50
N ILE A 212 21.31 -13.71 -2.05
CA ILE A 212 21.79 -12.46 -1.44
C ILE A 212 22.63 -12.73 -0.20
N THR A 213 22.17 -13.65 0.66
CA THR A 213 22.88 -14.03 1.89
C THR A 213 24.25 -14.68 1.59
N SER A 214 24.38 -15.40 0.47
CA SER A 214 25.57 -16.20 0.15
C SER A 214 26.53 -15.58 -0.87
N GLN A 215 26.19 -14.43 -1.47
CA GLN A 215 26.90 -13.86 -2.63
C GLN A 215 28.39 -13.51 -2.40
N GLY A 216 28.82 -13.33 -1.14
CA GLY A 216 30.24 -13.28 -0.72
C GLY A 216 31.08 -12.09 -1.22
N SER A 217 30.55 -11.22 -2.08
CA SER A 217 31.25 -10.06 -2.68
C SER A 217 30.89 -8.73 -1.99
N GLY A 218 31.02 -8.71 -0.66
CA GLY A 218 30.63 -7.63 0.24
C GLY A 218 29.58 -8.08 1.26
N ALA A 219 29.38 -7.30 2.32
CA ALA A 219 28.48 -7.67 3.41
C ALA A 219 27.08 -7.06 3.27
N ASN A 220 26.11 -7.68 3.94
CA ASN A 220 24.72 -7.23 4.01
C ASN A 220 24.41 -6.75 5.43
N PHE A 221 24.09 -5.47 5.58
CA PHE A 221 23.67 -4.84 6.82
C PHE A 221 22.20 -4.46 6.73
N ARG A 222 21.33 -5.44 6.95
CA ARG A 222 19.88 -5.24 6.90
C ARG A 222 19.36 -4.81 8.27
N VAL A 223 19.17 -3.51 8.45
CA VAL A 223 18.72 -2.91 9.71
C VAL A 223 17.19 -2.85 9.78
N THR A 224 16.64 -3.29 10.90
CA THR A 224 15.21 -3.25 11.25
C THR A 224 15.03 -2.61 12.62
N HIS A 225 13.84 -2.11 12.92
CA HIS A 225 13.58 -1.41 14.18
C HIS A 225 12.27 -1.87 14.79
N LEU A 226 12.31 -2.36 16.04
CA LEU A 226 11.15 -2.80 16.82
C LEU A 226 10.15 -3.61 15.96
N ASN A 227 8.90 -3.16 15.92
CA ASN A 227 7.78 -3.72 15.20
C ASN A 227 7.48 -2.98 13.88
N ASP A 228 8.48 -2.35 13.25
CA ASP A 228 8.34 -1.77 11.90
C ASP A 228 7.62 -2.76 10.96
N ILE A 229 6.59 -2.28 10.25
CA ILE A 229 5.77 -3.08 9.36
C ILE A 229 6.41 -3.25 7.97
N VAL A 230 7.28 -2.35 7.53
CA VAL A 230 7.85 -2.39 6.17
C VAL A 230 8.64 -3.68 5.92
N PRO A 231 9.56 -4.12 6.80
CA PRO A 231 10.28 -5.40 6.63
C PRO A 231 9.39 -6.63 6.76
N ARG A 232 8.15 -6.44 7.23
CA ARG A 232 7.12 -7.48 7.34
C ARG A 232 6.23 -7.59 6.12
N VAL A 233 6.41 -6.73 5.12
CA VAL A 233 5.70 -6.79 3.83
C VAL A 233 6.67 -6.90 2.65
N PRO A 234 6.29 -7.58 1.56
CA PRO A 234 5.16 -8.52 1.46
C PRO A 234 5.26 -9.71 2.42
N PRO A 235 4.15 -10.34 2.85
CA PRO A 235 4.17 -11.45 3.80
C PRO A 235 4.86 -12.71 3.27
N MET A 236 5.50 -13.47 4.16
CA MET A 236 6.23 -14.69 3.78
C MET A 236 5.32 -15.78 3.18
N ASP A 237 4.05 -15.83 3.59
CA ASP A 237 3.07 -16.80 3.08
C ASP A 237 2.77 -16.64 1.57
N PHE A 238 3.12 -15.49 0.99
CA PHE A 238 3.08 -15.23 -0.44
C PHE A 238 4.37 -15.62 -1.18
N GLY A 239 5.23 -16.38 -0.51
CA GLY A 239 6.49 -16.87 -1.07
C GLY A 239 7.64 -15.88 -0.97
N PHE A 240 7.42 -14.71 -0.35
CA PHE A 240 8.48 -13.73 -0.10
C PHE A 240 9.38 -14.16 1.05
N SER A 241 10.62 -13.70 1.05
CA SER A 241 11.61 -14.02 2.06
C SER A 241 12.57 -12.86 2.26
N GLN A 242 13.23 -12.85 3.42
CA GLN A 242 14.17 -11.81 3.82
C GLN A 242 15.56 -12.41 4.04
N PRO A 243 16.63 -11.80 3.48
CA PRO A 243 17.99 -12.29 3.64
C PRO A 243 18.53 -12.09 5.06
N SER A 244 19.63 -12.79 5.35
CA SER A 244 20.40 -12.76 6.60
C SER A 244 21.73 -12.02 6.41
N PRO A 245 22.34 -11.45 7.47
CA PRO A 245 21.79 -11.27 8.83
C PRO A 245 20.86 -10.05 8.94
N GLU A 246 20.12 -10.02 10.05
CA GLU A 246 19.35 -8.88 10.52
C GLU A 246 20.10 -8.15 11.63
N TYR A 247 20.10 -6.81 11.59
CA TYR A 247 20.55 -5.95 12.68
C TYR A 247 19.32 -5.29 13.28
N TRP A 248 18.72 -5.92 14.29
CA TRP A 248 17.45 -5.51 14.87
C TRP A 248 17.67 -4.54 16.03
N ILE A 249 17.17 -3.31 15.87
CA ILE A 249 17.23 -2.27 16.88
C ILE A 249 16.06 -2.44 17.86
N THR A 250 16.36 -2.57 19.15
CA THR A 250 15.38 -2.79 20.23
C THR A 250 15.08 -1.55 21.07
N SER A 251 15.82 -0.45 20.86
CA SER A 251 15.54 0.82 21.54
C SER A 251 14.25 1.47 21.03
N GLY A 252 13.53 2.15 21.93
CA GLY A 252 12.30 2.88 21.62
C GLY A 252 12.46 3.99 20.57
N ASN A 253 11.35 4.43 19.96
CA ASN A 253 11.33 5.60 19.09
C ASN A 253 11.87 6.85 19.81
N GLY A 254 12.68 7.65 19.11
CA GLY A 254 13.29 8.87 19.66
C GLY A 254 14.41 8.66 20.68
N ALA A 255 14.75 7.41 21.01
CA ALA A 255 15.90 7.09 21.84
C ALA A 255 17.18 7.01 21.00
N SER A 256 18.30 7.48 21.55
CA SER A 256 19.62 7.26 20.93
C SER A 256 19.97 5.78 20.98
N VAL A 257 20.23 5.18 19.81
CA VAL A 257 20.63 3.78 19.67
C VAL A 257 22.07 3.58 20.18
N THR A 258 22.27 2.62 21.07
CA THR A 258 23.59 2.17 21.52
C THR A 258 23.94 0.79 20.95
N ALA A 259 25.21 0.39 21.06
CA ALA A 259 25.66 -0.89 20.51
C ALA A 259 25.01 -2.11 21.19
N SER A 260 24.55 -1.96 22.43
CA SER A 260 23.79 -2.98 23.15
C SER A 260 22.33 -3.08 22.71
N ASP A 261 21.80 -2.08 22.02
CA ASP A 261 20.41 -2.03 21.56
C ASP A 261 20.25 -2.66 20.17
N ILE A 262 21.31 -3.23 19.59
CA ILE A 262 21.28 -3.90 18.29
C ILE A 262 21.57 -5.38 18.48
N GLU A 263 20.55 -6.20 18.21
CA GLU A 263 20.65 -7.65 18.21
C GLU A 263 20.91 -8.15 16.78
N VAL A 264 21.97 -8.95 16.61
CA VAL A 264 22.24 -9.60 15.32
C VAL A 264 21.49 -10.92 15.23
N ILE A 265 20.50 -10.99 14.34
CA ILE A 265 19.70 -12.19 14.13
C ILE A 265 20.15 -12.88 12.83
N GLU A 266 20.59 -14.12 12.98
CA GLU A 266 21.02 -14.97 11.87
C GLU A 266 19.88 -15.86 11.38
N GLY A 267 19.93 -16.19 10.09
CA GLY A 267 18.99 -17.09 9.43
C GLY A 267 17.98 -16.37 8.55
N ILE A 268 17.85 -16.86 7.31
CA ILE A 268 16.83 -16.41 6.37
C ILE A 268 15.45 -16.68 6.99
N ASN A 269 14.55 -15.70 6.91
CA ASN A 269 13.20 -15.76 7.49
C ASN A 269 13.16 -16.01 9.01
N SER A 270 14.22 -15.67 9.75
CA SER A 270 14.17 -15.75 11.22
C SER A 270 13.06 -14.89 11.80
N THR A 271 12.33 -15.43 12.77
CA THR A 271 11.29 -14.75 13.54
C THR A 271 11.79 -14.32 14.92
N ALA A 272 13.10 -14.26 15.14
CA ALA A 272 13.67 -13.83 16.42
C ALA A 272 13.85 -12.31 16.54
N GLY A 273 13.79 -11.58 15.41
CA GLY A 273 13.83 -10.11 15.36
C GLY A 273 12.49 -9.52 14.93
N ASN A 274 12.51 -8.49 14.08
CA ASN A 274 11.34 -7.71 13.67
C ASN A 274 10.16 -8.57 13.17
N ALA A 275 10.42 -9.64 12.42
CA ALA A 275 9.35 -10.52 11.93
C ALA A 275 8.60 -11.28 13.04
N GLY A 276 9.23 -11.48 14.20
CA GLY A 276 8.66 -12.14 15.38
C GLY A 276 7.71 -11.26 16.20
N GLU A 277 7.83 -9.94 16.07
CA GLU A 277 6.95 -8.95 16.74
C GLU A 277 5.54 -8.90 16.12
N ALA A 278 5.28 -9.69 15.08
CA ALA A 278 3.95 -9.85 14.53
C ALA A 278 3.04 -10.59 15.54
N THR A 279 2.04 -9.90 16.09
CA THR A 279 0.98 -10.49 16.91
C THR A 279 0.03 -11.33 16.05
N PHE A 280 0.49 -12.50 15.59
CA PHE A 280 -0.38 -13.56 15.07
C PHE A 280 -0.65 -14.60 16.17
N PRO A 281 -1.91 -14.99 16.42
CA PRO A 281 -2.19 -16.15 17.26
C PRO A 281 -1.64 -17.39 16.55
N ARG A 282 -0.76 -18.14 17.24
CA ARG A 282 -0.32 -19.46 16.78
C ARG A 282 -1.55 -20.32 16.48
N LEU A 283 -1.79 -20.63 15.21
CA LEU A 283 -2.70 -21.71 14.84
C LEU A 283 -2.11 -23.01 15.39
N VAL A 284 -2.71 -23.51 16.47
CA VAL A 284 -2.44 -24.87 16.96
C VAL A 284 -2.87 -25.84 15.86
N PRO A 285 -2.00 -26.75 15.37
CA PRO A 285 -2.40 -27.70 14.35
C PRO A 285 -3.44 -28.67 14.94
N VAL A 286 -4.66 -28.62 14.43
CA VAL A 286 -5.68 -29.64 14.68
C VAL A 286 -5.27 -30.89 13.89
N PRO A 287 -5.17 -32.07 14.52
CA PRO A 287 -4.80 -33.28 13.80
C PRO A 287 -5.91 -33.68 12.81
N PRO A 288 -5.57 -34.21 11.61
CA PRO A 288 -6.56 -34.56 10.61
C PRO A 288 -7.41 -35.75 11.06
N PRO A 289 -8.70 -35.81 10.67
CA PRO A 289 -9.53 -36.99 10.90
C PRO A 289 -9.02 -38.18 10.08
N PRO A 290 -9.27 -39.43 10.52
CA PRO A 290 -8.76 -40.61 9.82
C PRO A 290 -9.44 -40.79 8.46
N LEU A 291 -8.65 -40.88 7.40
CA LEU A 291 -9.11 -41.20 6.04
C LEU A 291 -9.55 -42.68 5.95
N PRO A 292 -10.65 -43.00 5.25
CA PRO A 292 -10.98 -44.38 4.92
C PRO A 292 -10.10 -44.87 3.76
N ALA A 293 -9.68 -46.12 3.85
CA ALA A 293 -8.78 -46.79 2.93
C ALA A 293 -9.30 -46.78 1.48
N MET A 294 -8.51 -46.23 0.55
CA MET A 294 -8.66 -46.47 -0.89
C MET A 294 -7.62 -47.46 -1.38
N LEU A 295 -8.13 -48.46 -2.08
CA LEU A 295 -7.44 -49.56 -2.73
C LEU A 295 -6.45 -49.06 -3.79
N PHE A 296 -5.24 -49.60 -3.75
CA PHE A 296 -4.23 -49.45 -4.78
C PHE A 296 -4.68 -50.05 -6.11
N PHE A 297 -4.58 -49.29 -7.19
CA PHE A 297 -4.31 -49.84 -8.52
C PHE A 297 -3.02 -49.24 -9.08
N ARG A 298 -2.07 -50.15 -9.34
CA ARG A 298 -0.80 -49.92 -10.03
C ARG A 298 -1.00 -49.81 -11.55
N GLY A 299 -0.18 -48.97 -12.17
CA GLY A 299 0.17 -48.99 -13.60
C GLY A 299 0.56 -47.58 -14.02
N GLY A 300 1.71 -47.27 -14.63
CA GLY A 300 2.69 -48.04 -15.37
C GLY A 300 3.24 -47.11 -16.46
N VAL A 301 4.56 -47.14 -16.67
CA VAL A 301 5.37 -46.18 -17.44
C VAL A 301 5.26 -46.37 -18.97
N ASN A 302 5.37 -45.25 -19.72
CA ASN A 302 5.68 -45.06 -21.16
C ASN A 302 4.74 -45.60 -22.26
N SER A 303 4.19 -44.72 -23.12
CA SER A 303 4.17 -44.89 -24.60
C SER A 303 3.71 -43.59 -25.35
N PRO A 304 3.99 -43.46 -26.67
CA PRO A 304 4.10 -42.19 -27.40
C PRO A 304 2.81 -41.72 -28.08
N ARG A 305 2.30 -40.55 -27.72
CA ARG A 305 1.15 -39.93 -28.41
C ARG A 305 1.17 -38.39 -28.43
N ARG A 306 2.37 -37.80 -28.52
CA ARG A 306 2.58 -36.34 -28.50
C ARG A 306 3.09 -35.78 -29.85
N ARG A 307 2.49 -36.18 -30.98
CA ARG A 307 2.86 -35.63 -32.30
C ARG A 307 1.71 -35.36 -33.28
N ASN A 308 0.45 -35.55 -32.86
CA ASN A 308 -0.73 -35.25 -33.68
C ASN A 308 -1.70 -34.21 -33.08
N GLN A 309 -1.39 -33.60 -31.93
CA GLN A 309 -2.21 -32.52 -31.35
C GLN A 309 -1.87 -31.12 -31.91
N GLU A 310 -0.64 -30.88 -32.35
CA GLU A 310 -0.20 -29.56 -32.84
C GLU A 310 -0.81 -29.20 -34.21
N LYS A 311 -1.07 -30.20 -35.07
CA LYS A 311 -1.68 -29.97 -36.40
C LYS A 311 -3.17 -29.65 -36.33
N ALA A 312 -3.89 -30.15 -35.32
CA ALA A 312 -5.32 -29.86 -35.13
C ALA A 312 -5.56 -28.43 -34.61
N ILE A 313 -4.65 -27.92 -33.77
CA ILE A 313 -4.73 -26.55 -33.24
C ILE A 313 -4.46 -25.52 -34.36
N PHE A 314 -3.45 -25.77 -35.20
CA PHE A 314 -3.11 -24.86 -36.31
C PHE A 314 -4.24 -24.75 -37.36
N CYS A 315 -4.90 -25.85 -37.70
CA CYS A 315 -6.05 -25.81 -38.62
C CYS A 315 -7.23 -25.04 -38.02
N THR A 316 -7.45 -25.13 -36.70
CA THR A 316 -8.54 -24.43 -36.03
C THR A 316 -8.30 -22.92 -35.99
N ILE A 317 -7.05 -22.49 -35.74
CA ILE A 317 -6.66 -21.06 -35.75
C ILE A 317 -6.81 -20.46 -37.14
N LEU A 318 -6.39 -21.17 -38.19
CA LEU A 318 -6.51 -20.70 -39.58
C LEU A 318 -7.97 -20.51 -40.02
N ILE A 319 -8.88 -21.41 -39.59
CA ILE A 319 -10.32 -21.29 -39.89
C ILE A 319 -10.92 -20.06 -39.19
N ILE A 320 -10.54 -19.81 -37.93
CA ILE A 320 -11.00 -18.63 -37.17
C ILE A 320 -10.51 -17.33 -37.83
N TYR A 321 -9.24 -17.27 -38.26
CA TYR A 321 -8.70 -16.11 -38.97
C TYR A 321 -9.36 -15.89 -40.34
N ALA A 322 -9.64 -16.95 -41.10
CA ALA A 322 -10.33 -16.84 -42.38
C ALA A 322 -11.78 -16.31 -42.20
N LEU A 323 -12.49 -16.76 -41.16
CA LEU A 323 -13.82 -16.26 -40.84
C LEU A 323 -13.79 -14.80 -40.37
N TYR A 324 -12.78 -14.39 -39.61
CA TYR A 324 -12.62 -12.99 -39.20
C TYR A 324 -12.47 -12.05 -40.40
N PHE A 325 -11.63 -12.40 -41.38
CA PHE A 325 -11.44 -11.59 -42.59
C PHE A 325 -12.65 -11.61 -43.54
N LEU A 326 -13.44 -12.68 -43.55
CA LEU A 326 -14.67 -12.75 -44.35
C LEU A 326 -15.81 -11.87 -43.82
N PHE A 327 -15.82 -11.56 -42.52
CA PHE A 327 -16.91 -10.81 -41.88
C PHE A 327 -16.54 -9.40 -41.41
N PHE A 328 -15.24 -9.09 -41.22
CA PHE A 328 -14.83 -7.85 -40.56
C PHE A 328 -13.76 -7.03 -41.28
N ALA A 329 -13.32 -7.42 -42.49
CA ALA A 329 -12.41 -6.62 -43.30
C ALA A 329 -13.16 -5.85 -44.39
N GLY A 330 -13.74 -4.69 -44.03
CA GLY A 330 -14.35 -3.81 -45.02
C GLY A 330 -14.95 -2.54 -44.47
N SER A 331 -14.12 -1.54 -44.17
CA SER A 331 -14.40 -0.13 -44.53
C SER A 331 -13.24 0.78 -44.14
N SER A 332 -12.54 1.30 -45.15
CA SER A 332 -11.60 2.42 -45.03
C SER A 332 -12.00 3.52 -46.03
N ASP A 333 -12.52 4.64 -45.50
CA ASP A 333 -12.44 6.08 -45.89
C ASP A 333 -12.68 6.54 -47.36
N PRO A 334 -12.86 7.85 -47.76
CA PRO A 334 -12.59 9.13 -47.04
C PRO A 334 -13.55 10.37 -47.31
N LYS A 335 -13.34 11.45 -46.53
CA LYS A 335 -13.37 12.93 -46.84
C LYS A 335 -14.58 13.67 -47.48
N ARG A 336 -15.07 14.72 -46.79
CA ARG A 336 -15.36 16.16 -47.19
C ARG A 336 -16.37 16.76 -46.20
N SER A 337 -16.54 18.05 -45.92
CA SER A 337 -15.91 19.35 -46.21
C SER A 337 -16.65 20.35 -45.30
N GLU A 338 -15.99 21.42 -44.87
CA GLU A 338 -16.56 22.59 -44.18
C GLU A 338 -17.75 23.19 -44.94
N THR A 339 -18.71 23.79 -44.22
CA THR A 339 -19.17 25.19 -44.41
C THR A 339 -20.26 25.60 -43.41
N SER A 340 -20.29 26.90 -43.18
CA SER A 340 -20.95 27.72 -42.16
C SER A 340 -22.33 28.27 -42.55
N ALA A 341 -23.06 28.72 -41.52
CA ALA A 341 -23.95 29.89 -41.45
C ALA A 341 -25.43 29.82 -41.93
N GLU A 342 -26.29 30.20 -40.97
CA GLU A 342 -27.42 31.15 -41.02
C GLU A 342 -28.77 30.85 -41.72
N ASP A 343 -29.81 31.04 -40.89
CA ASP A 343 -31.16 31.61 -41.13
C ASP A 343 -32.11 31.08 -42.21
N ALA A 344 -33.32 30.67 -41.76
CA ALA A 344 -34.57 31.35 -42.14
C ALA A 344 -35.81 30.77 -41.43
N VAL A 345 -36.53 31.68 -40.77
CA VAL A 345 -37.90 31.57 -40.23
C VAL A 345 -38.95 31.59 -41.36
N LYS A 346 -40.04 30.81 -41.20
CA LYS A 346 -41.46 31.10 -41.58
C LYS A 346 -42.28 29.79 -41.43
N GLY A 347 -43.49 29.74 -40.88
CA GLY A 347 -44.41 30.73 -40.34
C GLY A 347 -45.62 30.00 -39.73
N GLY A 348 -46.31 30.64 -38.78
CA GLY A 348 -47.62 30.17 -38.29
C GLY A 348 -48.79 30.78 -39.07
N PRO A 349 -50.03 30.46 -38.65
CA PRO A 349 -51.05 31.51 -38.62
C PRO A 349 -51.87 31.55 -37.31
N HIS A 350 -51.96 32.77 -36.80
CA HIS A 350 -53.10 33.49 -36.19
C HIS A 350 -53.83 33.04 -34.90
N ARG A 351 -53.91 34.06 -34.03
CA ARG A 351 -54.60 34.28 -32.75
C ARG A 351 -56.10 33.98 -32.75
N ASP A 352 -56.64 33.64 -31.57
CA ASP A 352 -57.67 34.49 -30.96
C ASP A 352 -57.76 34.40 -29.43
N SER A 353 -58.21 35.50 -28.81
CA SER A 353 -58.29 35.70 -27.35
C SER A 353 -59.75 35.80 -26.90
N ARG A 354 -60.16 35.02 -25.88
CA ARG A 354 -61.01 35.40 -24.72
C ARG A 354 -61.66 34.16 -24.04
N SER A 355 -61.46 34.12 -22.72
CA SER A 355 -62.31 33.58 -21.65
C SER A 355 -63.18 32.32 -21.87
N GLY A 356 -63.00 31.33 -20.98
CA GLY A 356 -64.13 30.48 -20.57
C GLY A 356 -63.79 29.06 -20.15
N LYS A 357 -63.32 28.91 -18.90
CA LYS A 357 -63.43 27.70 -18.03
C LYS A 357 -63.06 26.33 -18.61
N ALA A 358 -61.99 25.75 -18.05
CA ALA A 358 -61.95 24.32 -17.73
C ALA A 358 -61.12 24.11 -16.46
N SER A 359 -61.71 23.45 -15.45
CA SER A 359 -61.00 22.73 -14.39
C SER A 359 -61.23 21.23 -14.63
N PRO A 360 -60.44 20.32 -14.04
CA PRO A 360 -58.98 20.24 -14.10
C PRO A 360 -58.57 18.85 -14.62
N SER A 361 -57.60 18.78 -15.53
CA SER A 361 -56.81 17.55 -15.71
C SER A 361 -55.71 17.58 -14.66
N ALA A 362 -55.71 16.59 -13.78
CA ALA A 362 -54.79 16.47 -12.65
C ALA A 362 -53.31 16.50 -13.10
N SER A 363 -52.67 17.67 -13.06
CA SER A 363 -51.24 17.76 -12.80
C SER A 363 -51.08 18.01 -11.30
N ALA A 364 -50.82 16.94 -10.56
CA ALA A 364 -50.23 17.10 -9.24
C ALA A 364 -48.89 17.80 -9.46
N SER A 365 -48.79 19.03 -8.96
CA SER A 365 -47.54 19.75 -8.78
C SER A 365 -46.60 18.89 -7.93
N ARG A 366 -45.68 18.14 -8.56
CA ARG A 366 -44.52 17.61 -7.84
C ARG A 366 -43.57 18.78 -7.60
N GLN A 367 -43.68 19.37 -6.42
CA GLN A 367 -42.52 19.99 -5.78
C GLN A 367 -41.34 18.99 -5.89
N PRO A 368 -40.09 19.42 -6.14
CA PRO A 368 -38.95 18.52 -6.08
C PRO A 368 -38.97 17.86 -4.72
N GLN A 369 -39.21 16.55 -4.69
CA GLN A 369 -39.26 15.80 -3.44
C GLN A 369 -37.85 15.89 -2.86
N ALA A 370 -37.71 16.48 -1.68
CA ALA A 370 -36.43 16.60 -1.00
C ALA A 370 -35.80 15.20 -0.90
N LEU A 371 -34.56 15.06 -1.36
CA LEU A 371 -33.83 13.80 -1.31
C LEU A 371 -33.64 13.42 0.17
N ASP A 372 -34.02 12.20 0.54
CA ASP A 372 -33.86 11.68 1.90
C ASP A 372 -32.45 11.08 2.08
N LYS A 373 -31.98 10.32 1.08
CA LYS A 373 -30.72 9.58 1.12
C LYS A 373 -29.96 9.69 -0.20
N ASP A 374 -28.65 9.97 -0.14
CA ASP A 374 -27.79 10.04 -1.32
C ASP A 374 -26.46 9.30 -1.13
N MET A 375 -25.98 8.67 -2.21
CA MET A 375 -24.66 8.06 -2.32
C MET A 375 -23.81 8.94 -3.23
N VAL A 376 -22.84 9.61 -2.63
CA VAL A 376 -21.84 10.43 -3.32
C VAL A 376 -20.65 9.54 -3.64
N VAL A 377 -20.35 9.42 -4.92
CA VAL A 377 -19.36 8.45 -5.41
C VAL A 377 -18.26 9.19 -6.14
N ALA A 378 -17.03 9.06 -5.62
CA ALA A 378 -15.84 9.47 -6.35
C ALA A 378 -15.46 8.36 -7.33
N SER A 379 -15.48 8.68 -8.62
CA SER A 379 -15.30 7.73 -9.72
C SER A 379 -14.31 8.26 -10.75
N MET A 380 -13.71 7.34 -11.49
CA MET A 380 -13.01 7.61 -12.75
C MET A 380 -13.83 7.10 -13.93
N LYS A 381 -13.50 7.54 -15.15
CA LYS A 381 -14.21 7.21 -16.38
C LYS A 381 -14.26 5.70 -16.67
N GLY A 382 -13.26 4.95 -16.21
CA GLY A 382 -13.16 3.50 -16.40
C GLY A 382 -13.92 2.65 -15.37
N ASP A 383 -14.48 3.26 -14.33
CA ASP A 383 -15.10 2.51 -13.23
C ASP A 383 -16.51 1.99 -13.57
N ASP A 384 -16.86 0.84 -13.02
CA ASP A 384 -18.22 0.29 -13.08
C ASP A 384 -19.01 0.64 -11.84
N VAL A 385 -19.95 1.58 -11.99
CA VAL A 385 -20.89 2.01 -10.93
C VAL A 385 -22.30 1.43 -11.11
N SER A 386 -22.52 0.54 -12.09
CA SER A 386 -23.86 0.01 -12.41
C SER A 386 -24.47 -0.82 -11.28
N TRP A 387 -23.63 -1.44 -10.45
CA TRP A 387 -24.03 -2.23 -9.29
C TRP A 387 -24.82 -1.41 -8.27
N LEU A 388 -24.53 -0.11 -8.12
CA LEU A 388 -25.24 0.77 -7.19
C LEU A 388 -26.73 0.90 -7.53
N TYR A 389 -27.06 0.96 -8.82
CA TYR A 389 -28.44 1.02 -9.29
C TYR A 389 -29.18 -0.31 -9.09
N THR A 390 -28.44 -1.42 -9.17
CA THR A 390 -29.00 -2.76 -9.00
C THR A 390 -29.28 -3.08 -7.53
N TYR A 391 -28.34 -2.78 -6.65
CA TYR A 391 -28.39 -3.22 -5.25
C TYR A 391 -28.96 -2.20 -4.27
N PHE A 392 -28.96 -0.92 -4.62
CA PHE A 392 -29.40 0.19 -3.75
C PHE A 392 -30.38 1.14 -4.46
N PRO A 393 -31.46 0.64 -5.10
CA PRO A 393 -32.37 1.47 -5.90
C PRO A 393 -33.03 2.61 -5.12
N GLU A 394 -33.12 2.49 -3.80
CA GLU A 394 -33.72 3.45 -2.88
C GLU A 394 -32.82 4.64 -2.51
N TRP A 395 -31.52 4.54 -2.77
CA TRP A 395 -30.60 5.67 -2.62
C TRP A 395 -30.54 6.47 -3.91
N HIS A 396 -30.52 7.79 -3.80
CA HIS A 396 -30.06 8.64 -4.91
C HIS A 396 -28.55 8.39 -5.14
N LYS A 397 -28.06 8.70 -6.34
CA LYS A 397 -26.64 8.55 -6.70
C LYS A 397 -26.12 9.84 -7.30
N SER A 398 -25.12 10.41 -6.64
CA SER A 398 -24.35 11.55 -7.11
C SER A 398 -22.95 11.05 -7.53
N ILE A 399 -22.84 10.56 -8.77
CA ILE A 399 -21.60 9.99 -9.31
C ILE A 399 -20.74 11.09 -9.94
N TYR A 400 -19.64 11.46 -9.30
CA TYR A 400 -18.68 12.43 -9.83
C TYR A 400 -17.54 11.70 -10.54
N VAL A 401 -17.32 12.01 -11.82
CA VAL A 401 -16.22 11.44 -12.62
C VAL A 401 -15.08 12.45 -12.65
N ALA A 402 -14.04 12.21 -11.84
CA ALA A 402 -13.01 13.20 -11.54
C ALA A 402 -12.05 13.47 -12.71
N ASP A 403 -11.85 12.49 -13.59
CA ASP A 403 -10.95 12.54 -14.75
C ASP A 403 -11.66 12.89 -16.08
N ASP A 404 -12.98 13.12 -16.07
CA ASP A 404 -13.75 13.52 -17.25
C ASP A 404 -14.49 14.85 -17.05
N LYS A 405 -13.89 15.93 -17.59
CA LYS A 405 -14.47 17.29 -17.55
C LYS A 405 -15.81 17.44 -18.28
N LYS A 406 -16.22 16.44 -19.07
CA LYS A 406 -17.51 16.42 -19.78
C LYS A 406 -18.58 15.62 -19.06
N ALA A 407 -18.23 14.93 -17.97
CA ALA A 407 -19.20 14.18 -17.19
C ALA A 407 -20.25 15.11 -16.58
N PRO A 408 -21.51 14.65 -16.41
CA PRO A 408 -22.59 15.46 -15.84
C PRO A 408 -22.27 16.04 -14.46
N LEU A 409 -21.56 15.26 -13.64
CA LEU A 409 -20.98 15.69 -12.37
C LEU A 409 -19.46 15.41 -12.44
N THR A 410 -18.67 16.45 -12.20
CA THR A 410 -17.20 16.40 -12.24
C THR A 410 -16.61 17.47 -11.32
N VAL A 411 -15.28 17.51 -11.19
CA VAL A 411 -14.56 18.49 -10.38
C VAL A 411 -13.76 19.45 -11.26
N ALA A 412 -13.55 20.67 -10.79
CA ALA A 412 -12.77 21.67 -11.53
C ALA A 412 -11.28 21.28 -11.64
N LEU A 413 -10.77 20.59 -10.62
CA LEU A 413 -9.39 20.15 -10.50
C LEU A 413 -9.39 18.74 -9.89
N ASN A 414 -8.69 17.79 -10.50
CA ASN A 414 -8.51 16.45 -9.94
C ASN A 414 -7.29 16.47 -9.00
N LYS A 415 -7.49 16.83 -7.72
CA LYS A 415 -6.45 16.98 -6.69
C LYS A 415 -6.99 16.60 -5.31
N GLY A 416 -6.20 15.93 -4.48
CA GLY A 416 -6.58 15.43 -3.16
C GLY A 416 -7.48 14.21 -3.20
N ARG A 417 -7.33 13.33 -4.21
CA ARG A 417 -8.11 12.08 -4.36
C ARG A 417 -9.64 12.33 -4.29
N GLU A 418 -10.38 11.53 -3.53
CA GLU A 418 -11.84 11.64 -3.34
C GLU A 418 -12.28 12.91 -2.61
N SER A 419 -11.36 13.58 -1.88
CA SER A 419 -11.71 14.71 -1.03
C SER A 419 -12.22 15.91 -1.83
N MET A 420 -11.72 16.13 -3.06
CA MET A 420 -12.23 17.19 -3.92
C MET A 420 -13.68 16.95 -4.36
N VAL A 421 -14.03 15.69 -4.65
CA VAL A 421 -15.40 15.29 -4.99
C VAL A 421 -16.31 15.57 -3.79
N TYR A 422 -15.92 15.10 -2.61
CA TYR A 422 -16.75 15.20 -1.42
C TYR A 422 -16.98 16.65 -1.00
N LEU A 423 -15.93 17.48 -0.99
CA LEU A 423 -16.03 18.91 -0.71
C LEU A 423 -16.89 19.63 -1.75
N THR A 424 -16.71 19.31 -3.04
CA THR A 424 -17.52 19.91 -4.12
C THR A 424 -19.00 19.58 -3.93
N TYR A 425 -19.34 18.32 -3.68
CA TYR A 425 -20.72 17.92 -3.39
C TYR A 425 -21.30 18.68 -2.19
N ILE A 426 -20.58 18.74 -1.07
CA ILE A 426 -21.04 19.43 0.14
C ILE A 426 -21.31 20.91 -0.15
N ILE A 427 -20.40 21.59 -0.86
CA ILE A 427 -20.52 23.02 -1.18
C ILE A 427 -21.70 23.28 -2.12
N ASP A 428 -21.82 22.49 -3.18
CA ASP A 428 -22.82 22.71 -4.22
C ASP A 428 -24.24 22.43 -3.70
N ASN A 429 -24.36 21.50 -2.75
CA ASN A 429 -25.65 21.06 -2.20
C ASN A 429 -25.95 21.58 -0.79
N TYR A 430 -25.07 22.38 -0.17
CA TYR A 430 -25.13 22.77 1.25
C TYR A 430 -26.54 23.17 1.75
N ASP A 431 -27.25 23.97 0.95
CA ASP A 431 -28.57 24.51 1.30
C ASP A 431 -29.72 23.50 1.07
N ASN A 432 -29.46 22.42 0.33
CA ASN A 432 -30.42 21.39 -0.07
C ASN A 432 -29.93 19.94 0.16
N LEU A 433 -28.99 19.74 1.09
CA LEU A 433 -28.41 18.41 1.40
C LEU A 433 -29.50 17.37 1.73
N PRO A 434 -29.33 16.09 1.42
CA PRO A 434 -30.19 15.00 1.90
C PRO A 434 -29.96 14.69 3.38
N ASP A 435 -30.91 14.01 4.04
CA ASP A 435 -30.86 13.73 5.47
C ASP A 435 -29.71 12.77 5.84
N SER A 436 -29.42 11.79 4.99
CA SER A 436 -28.28 10.88 5.12
C SER A 436 -27.47 10.83 3.84
N ILE A 437 -26.16 10.99 3.97
CA ILE A 437 -25.23 11.00 2.85
C ILE A 437 -24.16 9.95 3.11
N LEU A 438 -23.95 9.06 2.13
CA LEU A 438 -22.83 8.13 2.09
C LEU A 438 -21.79 8.66 1.11
N PHE A 439 -20.53 8.77 1.55
CA PHE A 439 -19.38 9.07 0.72
C PHE A 439 -18.58 7.79 0.53
N ILE A 440 -18.52 7.29 -0.71
CA ILE A 440 -17.94 5.99 -1.04
C ILE A 440 -17.10 6.06 -2.32
N HIS A 441 -16.24 5.07 -2.51
CA HIS A 441 -15.56 4.86 -3.78
C HIS A 441 -16.45 4.09 -4.77
N SER A 442 -16.06 4.09 -6.04
CA SER A 442 -16.86 3.60 -7.17
C SER A 442 -16.95 2.08 -7.28
N GLN A 443 -15.87 1.37 -6.97
CA GLN A 443 -15.74 -0.07 -7.24
C GLN A 443 -16.51 -0.90 -6.21
N ARG A 444 -17.27 -1.90 -6.69
CA ARG A 444 -17.98 -2.85 -5.82
C ARG A 444 -16.99 -3.68 -4.99
N TYR A 445 -15.98 -4.22 -5.65
CA TYR A 445 -14.96 -5.05 -5.02
C TYR A 445 -13.70 -4.23 -4.90
N GLN A 446 -13.31 -3.89 -3.67
CA GLN A 446 -12.12 -3.10 -3.37
C GLN A 446 -11.70 -3.31 -1.93
N TRP A 447 -10.40 -3.39 -1.69
CA TRP A 447 -9.84 -3.70 -0.38
C TRP A 447 -10.24 -2.73 0.75
N HIS A 448 -10.73 -1.55 0.39
CA HIS A 448 -11.27 -0.56 1.32
C HIS A 448 -12.60 -0.99 1.97
N ASN A 449 -13.27 -2.02 1.45
CA ASN A 449 -14.55 -2.49 1.98
C ASN A 449 -14.33 -3.50 3.11
N ASP A 450 -15.01 -3.27 4.22
CA ASP A 450 -14.83 -4.03 5.47
C ASP A 450 -15.62 -5.36 5.48
N ASP A 451 -15.35 -6.18 4.46
CA ASP A 451 -15.97 -7.47 4.19
C ASP A 451 -14.91 -8.50 3.78
N PRO A 452 -15.08 -9.80 4.07
CA PRO A 452 -14.08 -10.80 3.73
C PRO A 452 -13.75 -10.85 2.24
N TYR A 453 -14.74 -10.64 1.36
CA TYR A 453 -14.53 -10.60 -0.08
C TYR A 453 -14.27 -9.20 -0.62
N TYR A 454 -14.08 -8.22 0.28
CA TYR A 454 -13.94 -6.82 -0.10
C TYR A 454 -15.14 -6.30 -0.91
N ASP A 455 -16.32 -6.92 -0.73
CA ASP A 455 -17.56 -6.57 -1.42
C ASP A 455 -18.26 -5.43 -0.67
N GLY A 456 -18.55 -4.33 -1.37
CA GLY A 456 -19.27 -3.19 -0.79
C GLY A 456 -20.75 -3.48 -0.56
N VAL A 457 -21.34 -4.49 -1.23
CA VAL A 457 -22.78 -4.76 -1.14
C VAL A 457 -23.21 -5.21 0.26
N PRO A 458 -22.57 -6.21 0.92
CA PRO A 458 -22.92 -6.60 2.28
C PRO A 458 -22.75 -5.46 3.29
N VAL A 459 -21.65 -4.70 3.18
CA VAL A 459 -21.34 -3.57 4.06
C VAL A 459 -22.44 -2.51 4.00
N LEU A 460 -22.77 -2.04 2.79
CA LEU A 460 -23.74 -0.97 2.59
C LEU A 460 -25.19 -1.41 2.84
N ARG A 461 -25.54 -2.68 2.58
CA ARG A 461 -26.88 -3.21 2.88
C ARG A 461 -27.15 -3.30 4.38
N ASN A 462 -26.13 -3.62 5.15
CA ASN A 462 -26.22 -3.76 6.59
C ASN A 462 -26.02 -2.43 7.33
N PHE A 463 -25.73 -1.35 6.61
CA PHE A 463 -25.49 -0.03 7.19
C PHE A 463 -26.71 0.50 7.98
N GLN A 464 -26.47 0.84 9.24
CA GLN A 464 -27.50 1.27 10.18
C GLN A 464 -27.74 2.78 10.10
N VAL A 465 -28.58 3.22 9.17
CA VAL A 465 -29.01 4.63 9.05
C VAL A 465 -29.52 5.23 10.37
N PRO A 466 -30.29 4.52 11.22
CA PRO A 466 -30.69 5.06 12.53
C PRO A 466 -29.51 5.38 13.46
N TYR A 467 -28.44 4.58 13.40
CA TYR A 467 -27.23 4.85 14.17
C TYR A 467 -26.51 6.08 13.62
N LEU A 468 -26.38 6.22 12.30
CA LEU A 468 -25.89 7.45 11.67
C LEU A 468 -26.69 8.67 12.11
N GLN A 469 -28.02 8.60 12.06
CA GLN A 469 -28.89 9.71 12.46
C GLN A 469 -28.67 10.15 13.90
N LYS A 470 -28.32 9.21 14.78
CA LYS A 470 -27.95 9.50 16.18
C LYS A 470 -26.54 10.07 16.32
N GLN A 471 -25.56 9.57 15.57
CA GLN A 471 -24.15 9.92 15.73
C GLN A 471 -23.69 11.12 14.91
N GLY A 472 -24.40 11.44 13.83
CA GLY A 472 -24.08 12.50 12.88
C GLY A 472 -22.96 12.16 11.90
N TYR A 473 -21.94 11.42 12.33
CA TYR A 473 -20.82 10.93 11.53
C TYR A 473 -20.49 9.49 11.90
N VAL A 474 -20.23 8.65 10.90
CA VAL A 474 -19.83 7.24 11.05
C VAL A 474 -18.81 6.88 9.98
N ASN A 475 -17.70 6.26 10.38
CA ASN A 475 -16.74 5.65 9.44
C ASN A 475 -17.29 4.30 8.95
N LEU A 476 -17.12 3.98 7.67
CA LEU A 476 -17.56 2.71 7.07
C LEU A 476 -16.52 1.58 7.21
N ARG A 477 -15.42 1.83 7.92
CA ARG A 477 -14.40 0.84 8.30
C ARG A 477 -14.30 0.71 9.82
N CYS A 478 -14.31 -0.53 10.28
CA CYS A 478 -14.24 -0.94 11.68
C CYS A 478 -12.91 -1.61 12.04
N ALA A 479 -12.28 -2.35 11.12
CA ALA A 479 -10.96 -2.95 11.37
C ALA A 479 -9.88 -1.88 11.59
N TRP A 480 -9.03 -2.05 12.62
CA TRP A 480 -7.98 -1.08 13.00
C TRP A 480 -6.69 -1.22 12.20
N VAL A 481 -6.58 -2.27 11.38
CA VAL A 481 -5.36 -2.66 10.64
C VAL A 481 -4.66 -1.51 9.89
N LEU A 482 -5.35 -0.42 9.58
CA LEU A 482 -4.76 0.84 9.11
C LEU A 482 -5.44 2.02 9.80
N GLY A 483 -4.65 2.94 10.38
CA GLY A 483 -5.12 4.23 10.88
C GLY A 483 -5.45 4.31 12.38
N CYS A 484 -5.68 3.17 13.05
CA CYS A 484 -6.01 3.12 14.49
C CYS A 484 -4.96 2.30 15.26
N PRO A 485 -4.71 2.61 16.55
CA PRO A 485 -5.37 3.64 17.36
C PRO A 485 -4.80 5.06 17.14
N ALA A 486 -3.56 5.18 16.68
CA ALA A 486 -2.89 6.44 16.40
C ALA A 486 -1.98 6.24 15.19
N GLU A 487 -2.32 6.89 14.07
CA GLU A 487 -1.54 6.83 12.84
C GLU A 487 -0.54 7.97 12.75
N ILE A 488 -1.00 9.17 13.10
CA ILE A 488 -0.24 10.41 12.91
C ILE A 488 0.01 11.02 14.29
N HIS A 489 1.24 11.43 14.56
CA HIS A 489 1.67 12.16 15.74
C HIS A 489 2.18 13.55 15.34
N PRO A 490 1.29 14.54 15.09
CA PRO A 490 1.65 15.79 14.40
C PRO A 490 2.77 16.60 15.05
N LEU A 491 3.02 16.43 16.35
CA LEU A 491 4.06 17.17 17.08
C LEU A 491 5.42 16.47 17.11
N SER A 492 5.46 15.14 16.96
CA SER A 492 6.68 14.32 17.04
C SER A 492 7.06 13.65 15.73
N ASP A 493 6.14 13.55 14.78
CA ASP A 493 6.40 13.08 13.42
C ASP A 493 7.16 14.11 12.58
N THR A 494 7.70 15.16 13.20
CA THR A 494 8.52 16.16 12.53
C THR A 494 9.78 15.57 11.89
N HIS A 495 10.18 14.33 12.26
CA HIS A 495 11.36 13.65 11.72
C HIS A 495 11.23 12.11 11.68
N ARG A 496 10.01 11.54 11.57
CA ARG A 496 9.83 10.09 11.37
C ARG A 496 9.82 9.77 9.88
N ASN A 497 10.80 8.97 9.44
CA ASN A 497 10.97 8.56 8.04
C ASN A 497 9.84 7.62 7.54
N ASP A 498 8.91 7.26 8.40
CA ASP A 498 7.95 6.17 8.28
C ASP A 498 6.48 6.64 8.27
N VAL A 499 6.20 7.92 8.52
CA VAL A 499 4.84 8.51 8.47
C VAL A 499 4.83 9.78 7.63
N HIS A 500 4.65 9.61 6.33
CA HIS A 500 4.63 10.72 5.36
C HIS A 500 3.25 11.39 5.27
N ALA A 501 2.72 11.78 6.41
CA ALA A 501 1.82 12.91 6.51
C ALA A 501 2.13 13.72 7.76
N GLY A 502 2.70 13.14 8.83
CA GLY A 502 2.86 13.80 10.12
C GLY A 502 3.64 15.11 10.10
N GLU A 503 4.76 15.17 9.36
CA GLU A 503 5.52 16.42 9.15
C GLU A 503 4.65 17.54 8.57
N TYR A 504 3.84 17.21 7.57
CA TYR A 504 2.96 18.17 6.88
C TYR A 504 1.58 18.29 7.56
N PHE A 505 1.19 17.33 8.38
CA PHE A 505 -0.13 17.24 8.98
C PHE A 505 -0.29 18.35 9.99
N LYS A 506 0.75 18.66 10.78
CA LYS A 506 0.72 19.82 11.66
C LYS A 506 0.38 21.11 10.91
N THR A 507 1.12 21.40 9.84
CA THR A 507 0.93 22.62 9.05
C THR A 507 -0.44 22.61 8.35
N GLY A 508 -0.78 21.52 7.66
CA GLY A 508 -2.07 21.35 7.00
C GLY A 508 -3.24 21.42 7.98
N PHE A 509 -3.11 20.83 9.17
CA PHE A 509 -4.11 20.92 10.24
C PHE A 509 -4.30 22.35 10.71
N MET A 510 -3.22 23.10 10.94
CA MET A 510 -3.31 24.51 11.33
C MET A 510 -3.98 25.39 10.26
N GLU A 511 -3.80 25.06 8.98
CA GLU A 511 -4.42 25.76 7.85
C GLU A 511 -5.91 25.39 7.69
N LEU A 512 -6.24 24.11 7.87
CA LEU A 512 -7.62 23.63 7.87
C LEU A 512 -8.40 24.15 9.10
N PHE A 513 -7.81 24.06 10.28
CA PHE A 513 -8.40 24.40 11.56
C PHE A 513 -7.69 25.60 12.21
N PRO A 514 -7.83 26.82 11.65
CA PRO A 514 -7.11 27.99 12.15
C PRO A 514 -7.51 28.30 13.59
N GLY A 515 -6.51 28.37 14.47
CA GLY A 515 -6.69 28.63 15.90
C GLY A 515 -7.04 27.42 16.76
N ALA A 516 -7.18 26.22 16.17
CA ALA A 516 -7.28 24.98 16.94
C ALA A 516 -5.91 24.55 17.47
N GLU A 517 -5.91 23.90 18.64
CA GLU A 517 -4.71 23.24 19.16
C GLU A 517 -4.39 22.01 18.30
N VAL A 518 -3.12 21.89 17.90
CA VAL A 518 -2.65 20.74 17.13
C VAL A 518 -2.67 19.51 18.04
N PRO A 519 -3.35 18.42 17.66
CA PRO A 519 -3.43 17.24 18.50
C PRO A 519 -2.09 16.52 18.62
N GLU A 520 -1.87 15.85 19.75
CA GLU A 520 -0.69 15.01 19.98
C GLU A 520 -0.72 13.76 19.10
N GLU A 521 -1.90 13.14 18.95
CA GLU A 521 -2.14 11.94 18.15
C GLU A 521 -3.42 12.10 17.33
N VAL A 522 -3.43 11.52 16.13
CA VAL A 522 -4.59 11.42 15.25
C VAL A 522 -4.73 9.97 14.80
N GLY A 523 -5.92 9.43 14.95
CA GLY A 523 -6.19 8.04 14.60
C GLY A 523 -7.65 7.84 14.21
N VAL A 524 -7.86 7.13 13.11
CA VAL A 524 -9.17 6.74 12.59
C VAL A 524 -8.95 5.62 11.58
N SER A 525 -9.84 4.63 11.53
CA SER A 525 -9.73 3.56 10.53
C SER A 525 -9.73 4.15 9.11
N CYS A 526 -8.75 3.77 8.29
CA CYS A 526 -8.45 4.40 7.00
C CYS A 526 -9.61 4.44 5.98
N CYS A 527 -9.41 5.38 5.05
CA CYS A 527 -9.73 5.36 3.62
C CYS A 527 -10.94 6.19 3.18
N ALA A 528 -11.32 7.19 3.98
CA ALA A 528 -12.31 8.21 3.61
C ALA A 528 -13.67 7.69 3.08
N GLN A 529 -14.07 6.48 3.46
CA GLN A 529 -15.45 6.02 3.26
C GLN A 529 -16.23 6.24 4.55
N PHE A 530 -17.18 7.16 4.52
CA PHE A 530 -17.92 7.57 5.71
C PHE A 530 -19.35 7.99 5.36
N ALA A 531 -20.16 8.06 6.40
CA ALA A 531 -21.52 8.55 6.33
C ALA A 531 -21.69 9.76 7.23
N VAL A 532 -22.47 10.73 6.79
CA VAL A 532 -22.75 11.95 7.55
C VAL A 532 -24.18 12.43 7.33
N THR A 533 -24.77 13.06 8.34
CA THR A 533 -26.11 13.63 8.25
C THR A 533 -26.09 15.08 7.79
N ARG A 534 -27.20 15.55 7.23
CA ARG A 534 -27.43 16.97 6.91
C ARG A 534 -27.08 17.88 8.08
N TRP A 535 -27.64 17.58 9.25
CA TRP A 535 -27.50 18.43 10.43
C TRP A 535 -26.04 18.48 10.88
N LYS A 536 -25.30 17.37 10.77
CA LYS A 536 -23.89 17.34 11.14
C LYS A 536 -23.02 18.16 10.19
N ILE A 537 -23.27 18.11 8.89
CA ILE A 537 -22.59 19.00 7.92
C ILE A 537 -22.88 20.47 8.27
N ARG A 538 -24.13 20.80 8.62
CA ARG A 538 -24.57 22.19 8.88
C ARG A 538 -24.11 22.78 10.21
N GLU A 539 -23.56 21.97 11.12
CA GLU A 539 -22.90 22.50 12.32
C GLU A 539 -21.70 23.38 11.96
N ARG A 540 -21.09 23.12 10.79
CA ARG A 540 -19.97 23.90 10.26
C ARG A 540 -20.45 24.78 9.11
N PRO A 541 -20.13 26.10 9.08
CA PRO A 541 -20.59 26.98 8.02
C PRO A 541 -20.02 26.58 6.64
N LYS A 542 -20.80 26.82 5.59
CA LYS A 542 -20.41 26.59 4.18
C LYS A 542 -19.03 27.14 3.82
N SER A 543 -18.67 28.30 4.39
CA SER A 543 -17.39 28.97 4.17
C SER A 543 -16.17 28.14 4.58
N ASP A 544 -16.31 27.25 5.57
CA ASP A 544 -15.21 26.36 5.96
C ASP A 544 -14.98 25.28 4.92
N TYR A 545 -16.03 24.66 4.40
CA TYR A 545 -15.90 23.69 3.31
C TYR A 545 -15.29 24.33 2.05
N VAL A 546 -15.67 25.57 1.74
CA VAL A 546 -15.05 26.35 0.67
C VAL A 546 -13.56 26.58 0.95
N ARG A 547 -13.18 26.89 2.19
CA ARG A 547 -11.78 27.04 2.61
C ARG A 547 -11.01 25.72 2.46
N TYR A 548 -11.57 24.59 2.88
CA TYR A 548 -10.94 23.27 2.72
C TYR A 548 -10.70 22.94 1.25
N ARG A 549 -11.70 23.17 0.38
CA ARG A 549 -11.55 22.92 -1.05
C ARG A 549 -10.50 23.84 -1.68
N LYS A 550 -10.48 25.10 -1.25
CA LYS A 550 -9.47 26.07 -1.68
C LYS A 550 -8.06 25.64 -1.27
N TRP A 551 -7.88 25.26 0.00
CA TRP A 551 -6.61 24.75 0.50
C TRP A 551 -6.15 23.53 -0.31
N LEU A 552 -7.04 22.56 -0.54
CA LEU A 552 -6.74 21.35 -1.31
C LEU A 552 -6.32 21.66 -2.76
N ALA A 553 -6.90 22.70 -3.36
CA ALA A 553 -6.58 23.11 -4.72
C ALA A 553 -5.30 23.95 -4.84
N GLU A 554 -4.95 24.73 -3.80
CA GLU A 554 -3.86 25.70 -3.83
C GLU A 554 -2.59 25.23 -3.11
N THR A 555 -2.69 24.21 -2.26
CA THR A 555 -1.53 23.66 -1.54
C THR A 555 -0.48 23.13 -2.52
N THR A 556 0.79 23.38 -2.20
CA THR A 556 1.93 22.86 -2.95
C THR A 556 2.20 21.38 -2.67
N LEU A 557 1.49 20.79 -1.69
CA LEU A 557 1.62 19.38 -1.39
C LEU A 557 1.17 18.52 -2.59
N PRO A 558 1.86 17.41 -2.88
CA PRO A 558 1.43 16.36 -3.80
C PRO A 558 -0.01 15.85 -3.55
N ASP A 559 -0.61 15.24 -4.59
CA ASP A 559 -1.99 14.73 -4.58
C ASP A 559 -2.28 13.81 -3.39
N ASP A 560 -1.45 12.79 -3.25
CA ASP A 560 -1.51 11.78 -2.20
C ASP A 560 -1.35 12.36 -0.80
N LEU A 561 -0.38 13.25 -0.58
CA LEU A 561 -0.16 13.90 0.72
C LEU A 561 -1.34 14.76 1.15
N SER A 562 -1.81 15.63 0.25
CA SER A 562 -2.96 16.50 0.55
C SER A 562 -4.26 15.69 0.76
N GLY A 563 -4.42 14.59 0.01
CA GLY A 563 -5.54 13.67 0.18
C GLY A 563 -5.49 12.96 1.53
N ARG A 564 -4.31 12.51 1.96
CA ARG A 564 -4.10 11.86 3.26
C ARG A 564 -4.39 12.78 4.44
N ILE A 565 -3.98 14.05 4.37
CA ILE A 565 -4.33 15.04 5.40
C ILE A 565 -5.85 15.20 5.49
N MET A 566 -6.55 15.27 4.36
CA MET A 566 -8.02 15.33 4.35
C MET A 566 -8.67 14.05 4.89
N GLU A 567 -8.15 12.88 4.51
CA GLU A 567 -8.62 11.57 4.97
C GLU A 567 -8.65 11.49 6.50
N TYR A 568 -7.56 11.90 7.15
CA TYR A 568 -7.43 11.95 8.62
C TYR A 568 -8.01 13.21 9.24
N SER A 569 -8.65 14.09 8.46
CA SER A 569 -9.34 15.27 8.98
C SER A 569 -10.85 15.10 9.01
N TRP A 570 -11.44 14.17 8.26
CA TRP A 570 -12.90 14.07 8.11
C TRP A 570 -13.66 13.91 9.43
N HIS A 571 -13.22 13.00 10.31
CA HIS A 571 -13.88 12.79 11.59
C HIS A 571 -13.82 14.06 12.47
N MET A 572 -12.71 14.80 12.44
CA MET A 572 -12.55 16.08 13.13
C MET A 572 -13.36 17.21 12.49
N ILE A 573 -13.44 17.27 11.16
CA ILE A 573 -14.32 18.19 10.42
C ILE A 573 -15.75 18.05 10.93
N PHE A 574 -16.18 16.81 11.20
CA PHE A 574 -17.50 16.46 11.73
C PHE A 574 -17.54 16.25 13.26
N GLY A 575 -16.62 16.87 14.00
CA GLY A 575 -16.72 17.07 15.44
C GLY A 575 -16.44 15.82 16.30
N LYS A 576 -15.76 14.80 15.76
CA LYS A 576 -15.15 13.74 16.57
C LYS A 576 -13.77 14.18 17.06
N GLY A 577 -13.28 13.53 18.12
CA GLY A 577 -11.95 13.80 18.68
C GLY A 577 -10.83 13.39 17.71
N PRO A 578 -9.59 13.86 17.94
CA PRO A 578 -8.45 13.55 17.08
C PRO A 578 -8.17 12.05 16.90
N VAL A 579 -8.36 11.28 17.98
CA VAL A 579 -8.40 9.81 17.94
C VAL A 579 -9.86 9.37 18.02
N TYR A 580 -10.36 8.74 16.96
CA TYR A 580 -11.71 8.17 16.87
C TYR A 580 -11.64 6.72 16.37
N CYS A 581 -11.29 5.83 17.30
CA CYS A 581 -11.11 4.40 17.06
C CYS A 581 -12.05 3.60 17.98
N PRO A 582 -13.35 3.46 17.65
CA PRO A 582 -14.22 2.53 18.37
C PRO A 582 -13.69 1.11 18.20
N THR A 583 -13.93 0.23 19.18
CA THR A 583 -13.54 -1.18 19.04
C THR A 583 -14.22 -1.81 17.82
N ALA A 584 -13.56 -2.76 17.17
CA ALA A 584 -14.09 -3.47 16.01
C ALA A 584 -15.45 -4.10 16.32
N GLU A 585 -15.60 -4.73 17.49
CA GLU A 585 -16.87 -5.30 17.98
C GLU A 585 -17.99 -4.23 18.04
N GLU A 586 -17.71 -3.10 18.69
CA GLU A 586 -18.69 -2.01 18.81
C GLU A 586 -19.07 -1.47 17.43
N CYS A 587 -18.07 -1.24 16.58
CA CYS A 587 -18.26 -0.68 15.26
C CYS A 587 -19.09 -1.61 14.37
N TYR A 588 -18.72 -2.89 14.23
CA TYR A 588 -19.48 -3.85 13.43
C TYR A 588 -20.93 -4.01 13.94
N CYS A 589 -21.13 -4.04 15.25
CA CYS A 589 -22.46 -4.13 15.83
C CYS A 589 -23.30 -2.88 15.55
N LYS A 590 -22.76 -1.68 15.81
CA LYS A 590 -23.56 -0.44 15.74
C LYS A 590 -23.69 0.10 14.32
N VAL A 591 -22.66 -0.03 13.50
CA VAL A 591 -22.63 0.48 12.12
C VAL A 591 -23.26 -0.51 11.15
N PHE A 592 -23.05 -1.81 11.35
CA PHE A 592 -23.49 -2.85 10.42
C PHE A 592 -24.47 -3.87 11.03
N GLY A 593 -24.87 -3.75 12.31
CA GLY A 593 -25.76 -4.72 12.94
C GLY A 593 -25.15 -6.11 13.17
N LEU A 594 -23.83 -6.26 12.98
CA LEU A 594 -23.11 -7.52 13.13
C LEU A 594 -22.59 -7.67 14.57
N CYS A 595 -23.49 -7.95 15.51
CA CYS A 595 -23.18 -7.91 16.95
C CYS A 595 -22.66 -9.21 17.56
N ASN A 596 -22.69 -10.32 16.83
CA ASN A 596 -22.32 -11.64 17.35
C ASN A 596 -21.03 -12.13 16.69
N LEU A 597 -20.00 -11.28 16.67
CA LEU A 597 -18.70 -11.58 16.10
C LEU A 597 -17.73 -12.03 17.19
N ASP A 598 -16.79 -12.90 16.85
CA ASP A 598 -15.66 -13.24 17.71
C ASP A 598 -14.55 -12.22 17.48
N CYS A 599 -14.30 -11.34 18.45
CA CYS A 599 -13.35 -10.24 18.34
C CYS A 599 -12.23 -10.41 19.37
N PRO A 600 -11.10 -11.05 19.00
CA PRO A 600 -10.04 -11.39 19.94
C PRO A 600 -9.24 -10.18 20.42
N THR A 601 -9.33 -9.04 19.73
CA THR A 601 -8.64 -7.79 20.09
C THR A 601 -9.58 -6.59 19.90
N GLU A 602 -9.19 -5.42 20.40
CA GLU A 602 -9.96 -4.18 20.21
C GLU A 602 -10.10 -3.79 18.74
N GLY A 603 -9.15 -4.19 17.89
CA GLY A 603 -9.07 -3.73 16.51
C GLY A 603 -9.45 -4.75 15.44
N ASP A 604 -9.82 -5.98 15.84
CA ASP A 604 -10.05 -7.09 14.91
C ASP A 604 -11.20 -8.00 15.33
N CYS A 605 -11.92 -8.50 14.33
CA CYS A 605 -12.93 -9.54 14.48
C CYS A 605 -12.65 -10.67 13.49
N ALA A 606 -12.57 -11.90 14.01
CA ALA A 606 -12.17 -13.08 13.27
C ALA A 606 -13.03 -13.27 12.02
N GLY A 607 -12.36 -13.38 10.86
CA GLY A 607 -13.01 -13.62 9.58
C GLY A 607 -13.88 -12.46 9.07
N ARG A 608 -13.66 -11.23 9.54
CA ARG A 608 -14.34 -10.04 9.00
C ARG A 608 -13.50 -9.30 7.96
N TYR A 609 -12.25 -9.02 8.30
CA TYR A 609 -11.36 -8.31 7.43
C TYR A 609 -9.94 -8.78 7.65
N VAL A 610 -9.21 -8.95 6.56
CA VAL A 610 -7.77 -9.12 6.57
C VAL A 610 -7.25 -8.17 5.51
N LEU A 611 -6.13 -7.50 5.75
CA LEU A 611 -5.52 -6.66 4.71
C LEU A 611 -5.14 -7.57 3.53
N PRO A 612 -5.62 -7.30 2.30
CA PRO A 612 -5.32 -8.18 1.19
C PRO A 612 -3.85 -8.13 0.81
N PRO A 613 -3.38 -9.16 0.11
CA PRO A 613 -2.02 -9.19 -0.41
C PRO A 613 -1.75 -8.20 -1.55
N TYR A 614 -2.76 -7.57 -2.12
CA TYR A 614 -2.55 -6.58 -3.18
C TYR A 614 -3.60 -5.50 -3.04
N SER A 615 -3.25 -4.28 -3.46
CA SER A 615 -4.18 -3.17 -3.56
C SER A 615 -5.24 -3.40 -4.65
N SER A 616 -4.89 -4.19 -5.67
CA SER A 616 -5.77 -4.54 -6.78
C SER A 616 -6.28 -5.98 -6.65
N LEU A 617 -7.60 -6.18 -6.79
CA LEU A 617 -8.18 -7.52 -6.71
C LEU A 617 -7.92 -8.31 -8.01
N PRO A 618 -7.83 -9.67 -7.96
CA PRO A 618 -7.56 -10.48 -9.13
C PRO A 618 -8.64 -10.32 -10.20
N LYS A 619 -8.24 -10.43 -11.47
CA LYS A 619 -9.21 -10.46 -12.57
C LYS A 619 -10.13 -11.68 -12.42
N GLY A 620 -11.44 -11.42 -12.28
CA GLY A 620 -12.45 -12.45 -12.05
C GLY A 620 -12.83 -12.66 -10.58
N TRP A 621 -12.29 -11.85 -9.66
CA TRP A 621 -12.79 -11.73 -8.29
C TRP A 621 -14.32 -11.44 -8.30
N PRO A 622 -15.10 -12.02 -7.38
CA PRO A 622 -14.72 -12.86 -6.24
C PRO A 622 -14.65 -14.36 -6.54
N TYR A 623 -14.78 -14.77 -7.81
CA TYR A 623 -14.83 -16.19 -8.18
C TYR A 623 -13.44 -16.77 -8.48
N ILE A 624 -12.45 -15.91 -8.69
CA ILE A 624 -11.05 -16.26 -8.91
C ILE A 624 -10.22 -15.61 -7.80
N GLY A 625 -9.51 -16.45 -7.04
CA GLY A 625 -8.66 -16.03 -5.94
C GLY A 625 -7.31 -15.49 -6.35
N TRP A 626 -6.53 -15.08 -5.35
CA TRP A 626 -5.18 -14.51 -5.51
C TRP A 626 -4.19 -15.41 -6.25
N LYS A 627 -4.34 -16.74 -6.14
CA LYS A 627 -3.49 -17.74 -6.81
C LYS A 627 -4.13 -18.28 -8.09
N GLY A 628 -5.14 -17.61 -8.63
CA GLY A 628 -5.88 -18.03 -9.83
C GLY A 628 -6.83 -19.21 -9.60
N GLN A 629 -7.02 -19.64 -8.35
CA GLN A 629 -7.90 -20.73 -8.00
C GLN A 629 -9.37 -20.31 -8.04
N LYS A 630 -10.27 -21.27 -8.31
CA LYS A 630 -11.71 -21.02 -8.24
C LYS A 630 -12.16 -20.91 -6.79
N GLN A 631 -12.98 -19.90 -6.50
CA GLN A 631 -13.58 -19.66 -5.19
C GLN A 631 -15.11 -19.60 -5.31
N ASP A 632 -15.79 -19.88 -4.21
CA ASP A 632 -17.25 -19.77 -4.11
C ASP A 632 -17.58 -18.82 -2.95
N PRO A 633 -17.92 -17.55 -3.24
CA PRO A 633 -18.23 -16.54 -2.23
C PRO A 633 -19.39 -16.91 -1.29
N SER A 634 -20.17 -17.94 -1.63
CA SER A 634 -21.27 -18.44 -0.79
C SER A 634 -20.86 -19.49 0.25
N LYS A 635 -19.63 -20.05 0.16
CA LYS A 635 -19.22 -21.24 0.93
C LYS A 635 -18.14 -21.00 1.98
N GLY A 636 -17.67 -19.76 2.19
CA GLY A 636 -16.68 -19.46 3.22
C GLY A 636 -15.86 -18.21 2.89
N LEU A 637 -14.86 -17.91 3.72
CA LEU A 637 -13.90 -16.81 3.52
C LEU A 637 -13.06 -17.04 2.25
N PRO A 638 -12.58 -15.99 1.58
CA PRO A 638 -11.66 -16.18 0.46
C PRO A 638 -10.39 -16.89 0.94
N GLU A 639 -9.83 -17.74 0.08
CA GLU A 639 -8.51 -18.31 0.33
C GLU A 639 -7.45 -17.21 0.26
N ALA A 640 -6.58 -17.20 1.27
CA ALA A 640 -5.41 -16.33 1.38
C ALA A 640 -4.38 -16.57 0.26
#